data_AF-A0AAV8A4B7-F1
#
_entry.id   AF-A0AAV8A4B7-F1
#
_cell.length_a   1.000
_cell.length_b   1.000
_cell.length_c   1.000
_cell.angle_alpha   90.00
_cell.angle_beta   90.00
_cell.angle_gamma   90.00
#
_symmetry.space_group_name_H-M   'P 1'
#
loop_
_entity.id
_entity.type
_entity.pdbx_description
1 polymer ?
#
loop_
_entity_poly.entity_id
_entity_poly.type
_entity_poly.pdbx_seq_one_letter_code
_entity_poly.pdbx_strand_id
1 'polypeptide(L)'
;MKIQSCFLLLTIFFIPVLLASTKVPVTCGSIIRLQNFNTQNYLHSHNLKYGTGSGQQSATGIRNTDDSGSLWIIKAKHGSQCKQGEVIKNGDIIRLEHLATQKNLHSHNHKSPLSNNQEVSAFGSNSDGNRDDDFEVITENVWFQDQKVSFKHTSTGLYLADSGKRYNRPIQGQTEICAINRNNKKLDKEKVSKGFVEKRQIIKQECPSKIVWYGSAIFTGYNKHPYSIINYPRGDAVKLEINPKYGPLITFLPRSQEFLILNSTAEDNLGIFSTIQGNPSRSTLIWGERPYKIAIFSPFFISCLPKKITIHTYYDLKLLQTFDIVDVKKIVITENFIVLLTKATIKILEKVPIKIPVKELITKGNNLEAIALFENADPEKNEKKHKRGLKKIYLEIGYGSLGKNLLQVAFQYFEKGELDPRELISLYPGFKKVKNFQPTNPFSLQNLKIDELIRKNMGFQDRLKQSNQFERNVERRLDAFRKLMIKYFESFRKKKIKEHLKSAIDTTLIKLFAQFDVRNKLSSCKGEYEQEGIDGIEPTIELLSNHCDNDNVELIWTFSRWILEKNPERGIKIFLTKRENPIPPLVVEEFLSYFPDKLRFQYIEFLVSVERTEQATYHTRLAKYYISQLKSVLPIVNENDLIFKNKNNYVNYDDQNDDDDDDEKKKKKKKDYL
;
A
#
# COMPACT_ATOMS: atom_id res chain seq x y z
N MET A 1 16.39 -15.46 58.63
CA MET A 1 14.95 -15.82 58.69
C MET A 1 14.33 -15.61 57.31
N LYS A 2 13.33 -16.42 56.93
CA LYS A 2 12.70 -16.39 55.60
C LYS A 2 11.68 -15.25 55.52
N ILE A 3 11.60 -14.55 54.39
CA ILE A 3 10.44 -13.71 54.05
C ILE A 3 9.50 -14.56 53.21
N GLN A 4 8.26 -14.74 53.68
CA GLN A 4 7.24 -15.58 53.04
C GLN A 4 6.34 -14.79 52.09
N SER A 5 5.79 -15.53 51.12
CA SER A 5 4.85 -15.09 50.09
C SER A 5 3.55 -14.50 50.64
N CYS A 6 2.97 -13.56 49.88
CA CYS A 6 1.52 -13.37 49.84
C CYS A 6 1.07 -13.07 48.40
N PHE A 7 0.83 -14.13 47.62
CA PHE A 7 0.06 -14.05 46.38
C PHE A 7 -1.42 -13.90 46.77
N LEU A 8 -2.05 -12.77 46.45
CA LEU A 8 -3.50 -12.62 46.60
C LEU A 8 -4.18 -12.84 45.24
N LEU A 9 -4.80 -14.01 45.08
CA LEU A 9 -5.67 -14.33 43.96
C LEU A 9 -6.94 -13.48 44.02
N LEU A 10 -7.13 -12.58 43.06
CA LEU A 10 -8.37 -11.83 42.87
C LEU A 10 -9.14 -12.40 41.67
N THR A 11 -9.84 -13.52 41.92
CA THR A 11 -10.74 -14.15 40.95
C THR A 11 -12.02 -13.32 40.82
N ILE A 12 -12.00 -12.29 39.97
CA ILE A 12 -13.19 -11.56 39.58
C ILE A 12 -14.06 -12.48 38.72
N PHE A 13 -15.22 -12.88 39.26
CA PHE A 13 -16.25 -13.61 38.53
C PHE A 13 -16.72 -12.79 37.32
N PHE A 14 -16.45 -13.29 36.12
CA PHE A 14 -17.11 -12.82 34.90
C PHE A 14 -18.58 -13.29 34.93
N ILE A 15 -19.48 -12.44 35.43
CA ILE A 15 -20.91 -12.57 35.19
C ILE A 15 -21.24 -11.76 33.92
N PRO A 16 -21.56 -12.40 32.78
CA PRO A 16 -22.01 -11.68 31.60
C PRO A 16 -23.45 -11.20 31.85
N VAL A 17 -23.61 -9.92 32.19
CA VAL A 17 -24.93 -9.28 32.22
C VAL A 17 -25.48 -9.21 30.79
N LEU A 18 -26.43 -10.08 30.47
CA LEU A 18 -27.20 -9.98 29.22
C LEU A 18 -28.07 -8.72 29.26
N LEU A 19 -27.64 -7.67 28.57
CA LEU A 19 -28.50 -6.53 28.24
C LEU A 19 -29.45 -6.93 27.11
N ALA A 20 -30.72 -7.14 27.45
CA ALA A 20 -31.77 -7.37 26.47
C ALA A 20 -32.01 -6.10 25.63
N SER A 21 -31.70 -6.17 24.34
CA SER A 21 -31.97 -5.10 23.38
C SER A 21 -33.49 -4.96 23.15
N THR A 22 -34.06 -3.81 23.47
CA THR A 22 -35.47 -3.49 23.17
C THR A 22 -35.67 -3.37 21.66
N LYS A 23 -36.36 -4.34 21.05
CA LYS A 23 -36.61 -4.37 19.61
C LYS A 23 -37.83 -3.51 19.26
N VAL A 24 -37.68 -2.54 18.33
CA VAL A 24 -38.78 -1.68 17.84
C VAL A 24 -39.49 -2.35 16.67
N PRO A 25 -40.81 -2.61 16.71
CA PRO A 25 -41.53 -3.25 15.62
C PRO A 25 -41.74 -2.30 14.44
N VAL A 26 -41.69 -2.83 13.22
CA VAL A 26 -42.09 -2.13 12.00
C VAL A 26 -43.62 -2.21 11.86
N THR A 27 -44.27 -1.10 11.53
CA THR A 27 -45.74 -1.02 11.49
C THR A 27 -46.30 -0.56 10.14
N CYS A 28 -47.56 -0.88 9.87
CA CYS A 28 -48.35 -0.27 8.81
C CYS A 28 -48.30 1.27 8.90
N GLY A 29 -48.18 1.92 7.74
CA GLY A 29 -48.00 3.37 7.62
C GLY A 29 -46.59 3.89 7.93
N SER A 30 -45.64 3.04 8.32
CA SER A 30 -44.25 3.47 8.51
C SER A 30 -43.61 3.93 7.20
N ILE A 31 -42.90 5.06 7.25
CA ILE A 31 -41.94 5.46 6.21
C ILE A 31 -40.60 4.80 6.54
N ILE A 32 -40.10 3.98 5.62
CA ILE A 32 -38.88 3.18 5.80
C ILE A 32 -37.85 3.46 4.69
N ARG A 33 -36.59 3.14 4.98
CA ARG A 33 -35.56 2.91 3.97
C ARG A 33 -35.17 1.43 4.02
N LEU A 34 -35.38 0.71 2.92
CA LEU A 34 -34.94 -0.69 2.79
C LEU A 34 -33.52 -0.73 2.27
N GLN A 35 -32.62 -1.41 2.99
CA GLN A 35 -31.24 -1.60 2.58
C GLN A 35 -30.95 -3.08 2.33
N ASN A 36 -30.36 -3.41 1.18
CA ASN A 36 -29.89 -4.76 0.88
C ASN A 36 -28.71 -5.14 1.78
N PHE A 37 -28.68 -6.37 2.35
CA PHE A 37 -27.68 -6.85 3.33
C PHE A 37 -26.31 -7.30 2.76
N ASN A 38 -26.09 -7.33 1.45
CA ASN A 38 -24.74 -7.45 0.84
C ASN A 38 -24.34 -6.16 0.09
N THR A 39 -25.34 -5.49 -0.48
CA THR A 39 -25.36 -4.22 -1.22
C THR A 39 -24.43 -3.06 -0.83
N GLN A 40 -24.74 -2.57 0.36
CA GLN A 40 -24.82 -1.15 0.74
C GLN A 40 -25.96 -0.33 0.14
N ASN A 41 -26.71 -0.87 -0.80
CA ASN A 41 -27.64 -0.08 -1.57
C ASN A 41 -29.02 -0.04 -0.92
N TYR A 42 -29.61 1.14 -0.89
CA TYR A 42 -31.02 1.35 -0.59
C TYR A 42 -31.86 1.07 -1.82
N LEU A 43 -33.01 0.44 -1.61
CA LEU A 43 -34.08 0.42 -2.61
C LEU A 43 -34.47 1.86 -2.96
N HIS A 44 -34.41 2.20 -4.24
CA HIS A 44 -34.53 3.56 -4.75
C HIS A 44 -35.34 3.60 -6.04
N SER A 45 -36.15 4.64 -6.24
CA SER A 45 -36.84 4.91 -7.50
C SER A 45 -36.85 6.41 -7.83
N HIS A 46 -37.13 6.74 -9.09
CA HIS A 46 -36.98 8.08 -9.63
C HIS A 46 -37.69 8.19 -10.99
N ASN A 47 -37.86 9.40 -11.53
CA ASN A 47 -38.61 9.63 -12.79
C ASN A 47 -37.85 9.26 -14.08
N LEU A 48 -37.23 8.07 -14.11
CA LEU A 48 -36.75 7.42 -15.33
C LEU A 48 -37.43 6.06 -15.50
N LYS A 49 -37.52 5.62 -16.76
CA LYS A 49 -38.12 4.34 -17.15
C LYS A 49 -37.04 3.38 -17.65
N TYR A 50 -37.29 2.08 -17.55
CA TYR A 50 -36.45 1.11 -18.24
C TYR A 50 -36.57 1.27 -19.77
N GLY A 51 -35.44 1.11 -20.49
CA GLY A 51 -35.41 1.08 -21.96
C GLY A 51 -35.66 -0.31 -22.55
N THR A 52 -35.94 -1.30 -21.69
CA THR A 52 -36.15 -2.72 -22.00
C THR A 52 -37.20 -3.27 -21.03
N GLY A 53 -37.55 -4.55 -21.14
CA GLY A 53 -38.47 -5.20 -20.20
C GLY A 53 -39.89 -4.66 -20.37
N SER A 54 -40.47 -4.08 -19.32
CA SER A 54 -41.84 -3.52 -19.38
C SER A 54 -41.92 -2.04 -19.77
N GLY A 55 -40.79 -1.32 -19.79
CA GLY A 55 -40.79 0.13 -19.96
C GLY A 55 -41.38 0.93 -18.79
N GLN A 56 -41.63 0.31 -17.65
CA GLN A 56 -42.12 0.97 -16.43
C GLN A 56 -41.02 1.79 -15.73
N GLN A 57 -41.38 2.51 -14.65
CA GLN A 57 -40.42 3.31 -13.87
C GLN A 57 -39.39 2.39 -13.19
N SER A 58 -38.11 2.77 -13.22
CA SER A 58 -37.02 1.92 -12.76
C SER A 58 -36.93 1.84 -11.22
N ALA A 59 -36.74 0.63 -10.69
CA ALA A 59 -36.36 0.38 -9.30
C ALA A 59 -34.89 -0.03 -9.24
N THR A 60 -34.12 0.64 -8.39
CA THR A 60 -32.64 0.62 -8.43
C THR A 60 -32.06 0.60 -7.02
N GLY A 61 -30.78 0.29 -6.91
CA GLY A 61 -30.03 0.40 -5.66
C GLY A 61 -29.07 1.60 -5.67
N ILE A 62 -29.13 2.46 -4.64
CA ILE A 62 -28.21 3.60 -4.48
C ILE A 62 -27.49 3.58 -3.12
N ARG A 63 -26.24 4.07 -3.06
CA ARG A 63 -25.45 4.17 -1.81
C ARG A 63 -25.70 5.44 -0.98
N ASN A 64 -26.41 6.42 -1.53
CA ASN A 64 -26.64 7.70 -0.87
C ASN A 64 -27.62 7.53 0.30
N THR A 65 -27.21 7.94 1.51
CA THR A 65 -28.01 7.76 2.73
C THR A 65 -29.10 8.81 2.91
N ASP A 66 -28.91 9.98 2.30
CA ASP A 66 -29.78 11.16 2.46
C ASP A 66 -30.73 11.39 1.29
N ASP A 67 -30.82 10.43 0.36
CA ASP A 67 -31.69 10.56 -0.81
C ASP A 67 -33.18 10.41 -0.44
N SER A 68 -34.03 11.25 -1.05
CA SER A 68 -35.49 11.20 -0.89
C SER A 68 -36.14 10.12 -1.75
N GLY A 69 -35.50 9.72 -2.86
CA GLY A 69 -35.93 8.63 -3.73
C GLY A 69 -35.74 7.23 -3.14
N SER A 70 -35.27 7.14 -1.89
CA SER A 70 -35.12 5.87 -1.14
C SER A 70 -36.15 5.70 -0.01
N LEU A 71 -37.15 6.57 0.06
CA LEU A 71 -38.21 6.52 1.08
C LEU A 71 -39.44 5.76 0.55
N TRP A 72 -39.87 4.76 1.32
CA TRP A 72 -41.01 3.89 0.99
C TRP A 72 -42.02 3.83 2.13
N ILE A 73 -43.32 3.90 1.83
CA ILE A 73 -44.41 3.73 2.80
C ILE A 73 -44.86 2.26 2.81
N ILE A 74 -44.98 1.66 4.00
CA ILE A 74 -45.64 0.37 4.14
C ILE A 74 -47.17 0.56 4.10
N LYS A 75 -47.82 -0.07 3.12
CA LYS A 75 -49.28 -0.16 3.01
C LYS A 75 -49.74 -1.61 3.12
N ALA A 76 -51.02 -1.83 3.41
CA ALA A 76 -51.63 -3.14 3.30
C ALA A 76 -51.57 -3.68 1.86
N LYS A 77 -51.71 -5.01 1.75
CA LYS A 77 -51.98 -5.71 0.50
C LYS A 77 -53.04 -5.00 -0.36
N HIS A 78 -52.99 -5.23 -1.67
CA HIS A 78 -53.92 -4.68 -2.63
C HIS A 78 -55.39 -5.00 -2.26
N GLY A 79 -56.27 -4.01 -2.41
CA GLY A 79 -57.69 -4.15 -2.02
C GLY A 79 -57.93 -4.25 -0.50
N SER A 80 -56.99 -3.83 0.34
CA SER A 80 -57.16 -3.81 1.81
C SER A 80 -56.54 -2.57 2.45
N GLN A 81 -56.89 -2.34 3.71
CA GLN A 81 -56.34 -1.28 4.57
C GLN A 81 -55.89 -1.90 5.89
N CYS A 82 -54.80 -1.40 6.46
CA CYS A 82 -54.32 -1.74 7.80
C CYS A 82 -54.33 -0.49 8.67
N LYS A 83 -54.41 -0.65 9.99
CA LYS A 83 -54.41 0.50 10.91
C LYS A 83 -52.99 1.06 11.01
N GLN A 84 -52.83 2.38 10.95
CA GLN A 84 -51.52 2.99 11.18
C GLN A 84 -51.01 2.60 12.58
N GLY A 85 -49.77 2.11 12.66
CA GLY A 85 -49.21 1.56 13.91
C GLY A 85 -49.46 0.06 14.13
N GLU A 86 -50.21 -0.61 13.25
CA GLU A 86 -50.38 -2.08 13.30
C GLU A 86 -49.06 -2.80 12.97
N VAL A 87 -48.62 -3.70 13.86
CA VAL A 87 -47.31 -4.37 13.79
C VAL A 87 -47.25 -5.41 12.68
N ILE A 88 -46.26 -5.27 11.78
CA ILE A 88 -45.99 -6.21 10.69
C ILE A 88 -45.23 -7.44 11.19
N LYS A 89 -45.65 -8.62 10.74
CA LYS A 89 -45.16 -9.94 11.15
C LYS A 89 -44.75 -10.78 9.94
N ASN A 90 -44.09 -11.90 10.20
CA ASN A 90 -43.78 -12.92 9.21
C ASN A 90 -45.07 -13.50 8.60
N GLY A 91 -45.13 -13.53 7.28
CA GLY A 91 -46.29 -13.97 6.50
C GLY A 91 -47.28 -12.84 6.15
N ASP A 92 -47.14 -11.64 6.73
CA ASP A 92 -47.99 -10.51 6.35
C ASP A 92 -47.71 -10.08 4.91
N ILE A 93 -48.76 -9.72 4.18
CA ILE A 93 -48.68 -9.22 2.81
C ILE A 93 -48.81 -7.71 2.81
N ILE A 94 -47.79 -7.03 2.31
CA ILE A 94 -47.70 -5.57 2.26
C ILE A 94 -47.46 -5.08 0.84
N ARG A 95 -47.72 -3.79 0.62
CA ARG A 95 -47.23 -3.02 -0.52
C ARG A 95 -46.21 -1.99 -0.05
N LEU A 96 -45.21 -1.71 -0.89
CA LEU A 96 -44.18 -0.71 -0.64
C LEU A 96 -44.37 0.43 -1.64
N GLU A 97 -44.85 1.59 -1.17
CA GLU A 97 -45.10 2.74 -2.04
C GLU A 97 -43.94 3.74 -1.99
N HIS A 98 -43.41 4.10 -3.16
CA HIS A 98 -42.35 5.08 -3.28
C HIS A 98 -42.87 6.50 -2.99
N LEU A 99 -42.37 7.12 -1.91
CA LEU A 99 -42.90 8.38 -1.38
C LEU A 99 -42.88 9.52 -2.41
N ALA A 100 -41.84 9.63 -3.23
CA ALA A 100 -41.66 10.75 -4.14
C ALA A 100 -42.46 10.63 -5.46
N THR A 101 -42.85 9.42 -5.88
CA THR A 101 -43.59 9.22 -7.14
C THR A 101 -44.98 8.60 -6.96
N GLN A 102 -45.36 8.24 -5.73
CA GLN A 102 -46.66 7.65 -5.38
C GLN A 102 -46.98 6.38 -6.20
N LYS A 103 -45.92 5.61 -6.50
CA LYS A 103 -45.94 4.35 -7.23
C LYS A 103 -45.60 3.19 -6.31
N ASN A 104 -46.23 2.04 -6.50
CA ASN A 104 -45.90 0.83 -5.74
C ASN A 104 -44.66 0.15 -6.32
N LEU A 105 -43.84 -0.47 -5.48
CA LEU A 105 -42.88 -1.48 -5.89
C LEU A 105 -43.66 -2.63 -6.53
N HIS A 106 -43.22 -3.08 -7.69
CA HIS A 106 -43.98 -3.97 -8.55
C HIS A 106 -43.07 -5.04 -9.16
N SER A 107 -43.61 -6.23 -9.44
CA SER A 107 -42.84 -7.32 -10.02
C SER A 107 -43.74 -8.22 -10.87
N HIS A 108 -43.30 -8.55 -12.08
CA HIS A 108 -44.13 -9.26 -13.07
C HIS A 108 -43.27 -10.06 -14.05
N ASN A 109 -43.87 -10.82 -14.96
CA ASN A 109 -43.14 -11.74 -15.86
C ASN A 109 -42.41 -11.05 -17.02
N HIS A 110 -41.59 -10.03 -16.72
CA HIS A 110 -40.65 -9.39 -17.63
C HIS A 110 -39.21 -9.68 -17.20
N LYS A 111 -38.25 -9.62 -18.14
CA LYS A 111 -36.82 -9.75 -17.85
C LYS A 111 -36.24 -8.41 -17.39
N SER A 112 -35.52 -8.45 -16.26
CA SER A 112 -34.74 -7.33 -15.72
C SER A 112 -33.63 -6.87 -16.69
N PRO A 113 -33.34 -5.56 -16.77
CA PRO A 113 -32.55 -4.99 -17.87
C PRO A 113 -31.10 -5.45 -18.02
N LEU A 114 -30.45 -5.87 -16.94
CA LEU A 114 -29.02 -6.21 -16.91
C LEU A 114 -28.77 -7.69 -16.59
N SER A 115 -29.55 -8.31 -15.69
CA SER A 115 -29.30 -9.69 -15.23
C SER A 115 -30.16 -10.77 -15.86
N ASN A 116 -31.22 -10.42 -16.60
CA ASN A 116 -32.22 -11.36 -17.13
C ASN A 116 -32.97 -12.17 -16.05
N ASN A 117 -32.84 -11.80 -14.76
CA ASN A 117 -33.75 -12.23 -13.69
C ASN A 117 -35.15 -11.59 -13.89
N GLN A 118 -36.12 -11.84 -13.01
CA GLN A 118 -37.42 -11.17 -13.11
C GLN A 118 -37.30 -9.67 -12.80
N GLU A 119 -37.96 -8.83 -13.62
CA GLU A 119 -37.97 -7.37 -13.47
C GLU A 119 -38.71 -6.94 -12.21
N VAL A 120 -38.11 -5.98 -11.48
CA VAL A 120 -38.77 -5.21 -10.43
C VAL A 120 -38.78 -3.74 -10.85
N SER A 121 -39.92 -3.09 -10.70
CA SER A 121 -40.20 -1.75 -11.20
C SER A 121 -40.96 -0.92 -10.15
N ALA A 122 -41.28 0.33 -10.49
CA ALA A 122 -42.29 1.11 -9.80
C ALA A 122 -43.50 1.32 -10.73
N PHE A 123 -44.68 0.89 -10.30
CA PHE A 123 -45.91 0.86 -11.10
C PHE A 123 -47.05 1.68 -10.48
N GLY A 124 -48.11 1.92 -11.26
CA GLY A 124 -49.30 2.64 -10.81
C GLY A 124 -49.19 4.17 -10.87
N SER A 125 -50.15 4.83 -10.23
CA SER A 125 -50.26 6.29 -10.10
C SER A 125 -51.10 6.62 -8.87
N ASN A 126 -50.70 7.61 -8.06
CA ASN A 126 -51.45 8.04 -6.87
C ASN A 126 -51.87 6.88 -5.94
N SER A 127 -50.97 5.93 -5.66
CA SER A 127 -51.23 4.70 -4.89
C SER A 127 -52.08 3.61 -5.56
N ASP A 128 -52.70 3.90 -6.71
CA ASP A 128 -53.43 2.90 -7.49
C ASP A 128 -52.46 1.83 -7.99
N GLY A 129 -52.84 0.58 -7.73
CA GLY A 129 -51.97 -0.57 -7.87
C GLY A 129 -52.75 -1.83 -8.21
N ASN A 130 -52.08 -2.97 -8.25
CA ASN A 130 -52.71 -4.27 -8.46
C ASN A 130 -52.08 -5.35 -7.55
N ARG A 131 -52.40 -6.63 -7.79
CA ARG A 131 -51.88 -7.75 -6.98
C ARG A 131 -50.37 -8.01 -7.19
N ASP A 132 -49.77 -7.52 -8.27
CA ASP A 132 -48.34 -7.66 -8.55
C ASP A 132 -47.49 -6.59 -7.82
N ASP A 133 -48.14 -5.78 -6.97
CA ASP A 133 -47.51 -4.92 -5.97
C ASP A 133 -47.36 -5.62 -4.59
N ASP A 134 -47.96 -6.80 -4.40
CA ASP A 134 -48.07 -7.47 -3.10
C ASP A 134 -46.85 -8.35 -2.80
N PHE A 135 -46.18 -8.05 -1.68
CA PHE A 135 -45.02 -8.80 -1.18
C PHE A 135 -45.29 -9.38 0.21
N GLU A 136 -45.03 -10.68 0.34
CA GLU A 136 -45.00 -11.42 1.60
C GLU A 136 -43.72 -11.09 2.39
N VAL A 137 -43.89 -10.66 3.64
CA VAL A 137 -42.81 -10.31 4.57
C VAL A 137 -42.27 -11.57 5.22
N ILE A 138 -40.98 -11.86 5.03
CA ILE A 138 -40.32 -13.04 5.59
C ILE A 138 -39.27 -12.62 6.63
N THR A 139 -39.51 -13.01 7.88
CA THR A 139 -38.71 -12.71 9.08
C THR A 139 -38.91 -13.82 10.14
N GLU A 140 -38.32 -13.72 11.32
CA GLU A 140 -38.43 -14.77 12.36
C GLU A 140 -39.79 -14.80 13.07
N ASN A 141 -40.39 -13.64 13.35
CA ASN A 141 -41.70 -13.50 13.99
C ASN A 141 -42.29 -12.11 13.69
N VAL A 142 -42.29 -11.17 14.64
CA VAL A 142 -42.52 -9.74 14.36
C VAL A 142 -41.34 -9.20 13.54
N TRP A 143 -41.61 -8.37 12.53
CA TRP A 143 -40.55 -7.65 11.83
C TRP A 143 -40.08 -6.49 12.70
N PHE A 144 -38.92 -6.65 13.32
CA PHE A 144 -38.28 -5.57 14.06
C PHE A 144 -37.33 -4.75 13.19
N GLN A 145 -37.16 -3.49 13.56
CA GLN A 145 -36.17 -2.59 12.99
C GLN A 145 -34.75 -3.15 13.18
N ASP A 146 -33.88 -2.90 12.20
CA ASP A 146 -32.55 -3.51 12.04
C ASP A 146 -32.50 -5.06 11.95
N GLN A 147 -33.65 -5.75 12.01
CA GLN A 147 -33.71 -7.19 11.72
C GLN A 147 -33.62 -7.44 10.21
N LYS A 148 -33.01 -8.57 9.84
CA LYS A 148 -33.03 -9.06 8.47
C LYS A 148 -34.46 -9.45 8.10
N VAL A 149 -34.95 -8.85 7.02
CA VAL A 149 -36.22 -9.17 6.39
C VAL A 149 -35.97 -9.59 4.95
N SER A 150 -36.93 -10.26 4.32
CA SER A 150 -36.96 -10.44 2.87
C SER A 150 -38.39 -10.34 2.36
N PHE A 151 -38.52 -9.92 1.11
CA PHE A 151 -39.80 -9.73 0.46
C PHE A 151 -39.92 -10.77 -0.65
N LYS A 152 -40.90 -11.66 -0.52
CA LYS A 152 -41.27 -12.63 -1.55
C LYS A 152 -42.46 -12.05 -2.32
N HIS A 153 -42.28 -11.83 -3.61
CA HIS A 153 -43.35 -11.37 -4.47
C HIS A 153 -44.46 -12.43 -4.52
N THR A 154 -45.70 -12.05 -4.24
CA THR A 154 -46.78 -13.04 -4.02
C THR A 154 -47.17 -13.77 -5.30
N SER A 155 -47.33 -13.08 -6.43
CA SER A 155 -47.77 -13.71 -7.69
C SER A 155 -46.73 -14.65 -8.33
N THR A 156 -45.43 -14.44 -8.12
CA THR A 156 -44.36 -15.25 -8.76
C THR A 156 -43.48 -16.04 -7.80
N GLY A 157 -43.62 -15.85 -6.48
CA GLY A 157 -42.84 -16.54 -5.46
C GLY A 157 -41.35 -16.21 -5.43
N LEU A 158 -40.87 -15.29 -6.29
CA LEU A 158 -39.48 -14.85 -6.34
C LEU A 158 -39.18 -13.77 -5.29
N TYR A 159 -37.91 -13.65 -4.91
CA TYR A 159 -37.46 -12.81 -3.81
C TYR A 159 -36.78 -11.53 -4.31
N LEU A 160 -37.15 -10.39 -3.73
CA LEU A 160 -36.52 -9.10 -3.98
C LEU A 160 -35.02 -9.17 -3.65
N ALA A 161 -34.17 -8.80 -4.62
CA ALA A 161 -32.72 -8.83 -4.50
C ALA A 161 -32.06 -7.68 -5.28
N ASP A 162 -30.80 -7.40 -4.97
CA ASP A 162 -29.89 -6.60 -5.78
C ASP A 162 -28.99 -7.56 -6.56
N SER A 163 -28.90 -7.42 -7.89
CA SER A 163 -28.14 -8.33 -8.74
C SER A 163 -26.63 -8.08 -8.71
N GLY A 164 -26.19 -6.99 -8.09
CA GLY A 164 -24.81 -6.49 -8.11
C GLY A 164 -24.40 -5.83 -9.43
N LYS A 165 -25.16 -6.01 -10.52
CA LYS A 165 -24.92 -5.33 -11.80
C LYS A 165 -25.28 -3.86 -11.68
N ARG A 166 -24.56 -2.99 -12.40
CA ARG A 166 -24.71 -1.54 -12.34
C ARG A 166 -25.08 -0.94 -13.67
N TYR A 167 -25.95 0.07 -13.62
CA TYR A 167 -26.28 0.88 -14.77
C TYR A 167 -25.15 1.87 -15.11
N ASN A 168 -25.06 2.17 -16.40
CA ASN A 168 -24.26 3.26 -16.93
C ASN A 168 -25.08 4.57 -16.90
N ARG A 169 -24.69 5.58 -17.67
CA ARG A 169 -25.46 6.83 -17.81
C ARG A 169 -26.91 6.53 -18.29
N PRO A 170 -27.92 7.29 -17.84
CA PRO A 170 -27.83 8.48 -16.97
C PRO A 170 -27.60 8.16 -15.48
N ILE A 171 -28.02 6.99 -15.00
CA ILE A 171 -27.98 6.57 -13.58
C ILE A 171 -26.68 5.83 -13.19
N GLN A 172 -25.54 6.44 -13.55
CA GLN A 172 -24.24 5.77 -13.48
C GLN A 172 -23.90 5.28 -12.06
N GLY A 173 -23.70 3.96 -11.93
CA GLY A 173 -23.28 3.31 -10.69
C GLY A 173 -24.39 2.88 -9.74
N GLN A 174 -25.67 3.22 -10.03
CA GLN A 174 -26.80 2.58 -9.36
C GLN A 174 -26.86 1.09 -9.75
N THR A 175 -27.29 0.22 -8.84
CA THR A 175 -27.46 -1.21 -9.11
C THR A 175 -28.87 -1.56 -9.59
N GLU A 176 -28.98 -2.71 -10.25
CA GLU A 176 -30.26 -3.32 -10.61
C GLU A 176 -30.90 -4.04 -9.43
N ILE A 177 -32.17 -3.74 -9.20
CA ILE A 177 -33.05 -4.49 -8.32
C ILE A 177 -33.90 -5.42 -9.18
N CYS A 178 -34.00 -6.69 -8.77
CA CYS A 178 -34.69 -7.74 -9.51
C CYS A 178 -35.28 -8.77 -8.54
N ALA A 179 -36.18 -9.64 -9.02
CA ALA A 179 -36.68 -10.77 -8.25
C ALA A 179 -35.99 -12.07 -8.70
N ILE A 180 -35.50 -12.86 -7.73
CA ILE A 180 -34.69 -14.07 -7.96
C ILE A 180 -35.22 -15.29 -7.20
N ASN A 181 -34.86 -16.49 -7.66
CA ASN A 181 -35.08 -17.73 -6.91
C ASN A 181 -33.94 -17.93 -5.89
N ARG A 182 -34.29 -18.03 -4.59
CA ARG A 182 -33.33 -18.23 -3.47
C ARG A 182 -32.51 -19.52 -3.56
N ASN A 183 -32.94 -20.52 -4.34
CA ASN A 183 -32.22 -21.80 -4.45
C ASN A 183 -30.93 -21.72 -5.29
N ASN A 184 -30.67 -20.61 -6.00
CA ASN A 184 -29.39 -20.38 -6.67
C ASN A 184 -28.30 -19.98 -5.66
N LYS A 185 -27.48 -20.96 -5.24
CA LYS A 185 -26.34 -20.83 -4.32
C LYS A 185 -25.13 -20.01 -4.87
N LYS A 186 -25.38 -18.91 -5.59
CA LYS A 186 -24.36 -17.98 -6.09
C LYS A 186 -24.82 -16.52 -5.99
N LEU A 187 -24.68 -15.93 -4.80
CA LEU A 187 -24.25 -14.54 -4.67
C LEU A 187 -23.62 -14.32 -3.28
N ASP A 188 -22.49 -13.61 -3.26
CA ASP A 188 -21.56 -13.66 -2.13
C ASP A 188 -22.08 -12.98 -0.85
N LYS A 189 -21.75 -13.62 0.27
CA LYS A 189 -21.82 -13.02 1.61
C LYS A 189 -20.71 -11.98 1.76
N GLU A 190 -20.99 -10.69 1.62
CA GLU A 190 -20.22 -9.63 2.33
C GLU A 190 -20.74 -8.19 2.13
N LYS A 191 -21.06 -7.48 3.26
CA LYS A 191 -20.46 -6.17 3.74
C LYS A 191 -21.37 -5.10 4.43
N VAL A 192 -22.59 -5.35 4.90
CA VAL A 192 -23.58 -4.24 5.07
C VAL A 192 -23.78 -3.53 6.40
N SER A 193 -23.86 -2.19 6.28
CA SER A 193 -24.82 -1.23 6.89
C SER A 193 -24.66 0.14 6.17
N LYS A 194 -25.68 1.02 5.98
CA LYS A 194 -26.67 1.54 6.92
C LYS A 194 -28.02 1.94 6.29
N GLY A 195 -28.98 2.24 7.18
CA GLY A 195 -30.13 3.15 7.01
C GLY A 195 -30.21 4.16 8.17
N PHE A 196 -31.01 5.23 8.03
CA PHE A 196 -31.35 6.11 9.16
C PHE A 196 -32.64 5.65 9.84
N VAL A 197 -32.58 5.63 11.18
CA VAL A 197 -33.58 5.06 12.09
C VAL A 197 -33.65 5.97 13.32
N GLU A 198 -34.85 6.34 13.77
CA GLU A 198 -35.01 6.96 15.08
C GLU A 198 -34.78 5.90 16.17
N LYS A 199 -33.76 6.10 16.98
CA LYS A 199 -33.28 5.09 17.94
C LYS A 199 -33.77 5.26 19.37
N ARG A 200 -33.89 6.51 19.84
CA ARG A 200 -34.12 6.83 21.26
C ARG A 200 -34.57 8.28 21.42
N GLN A 201 -35.70 8.49 22.09
CA GLN A 201 -36.08 9.80 22.63
C GLN A 201 -35.41 9.98 24.00
N ILE A 202 -34.82 11.16 24.25
CA ILE A 202 -34.22 11.52 25.54
C ILE A 202 -35.03 12.65 26.15
N ILE A 203 -35.81 12.34 27.19
CA ILE A 203 -36.57 13.34 27.95
C ILE A 203 -35.58 14.17 28.77
N LYS A 204 -35.72 15.50 28.72
CA LYS A 204 -34.89 16.46 29.46
C LYS A 204 -35.77 17.47 30.19
N GLN A 205 -35.32 17.91 31.37
CA GLN A 205 -35.96 18.99 32.12
C GLN A 205 -35.92 20.33 31.38
N GLU A 206 -34.83 20.60 30.65
CA GLU A 206 -34.72 21.74 29.74
C GLU A 206 -34.20 21.31 28.36
N CYS A 207 -34.63 22.04 27.32
CA CYS A 207 -34.11 21.86 25.98
C CYS A 207 -32.71 22.49 25.86
N PRO A 208 -31.66 21.73 25.47
CA PRO A 208 -30.31 22.27 25.35
C PRO A 208 -30.22 23.19 24.12
N SER A 209 -29.61 24.36 24.29
CA SER A 209 -29.44 25.35 23.21
C SER A 209 -28.32 24.99 22.24
N LYS A 210 -27.43 24.06 22.63
CA LYS A 210 -26.47 23.37 21.73
C LYS A 210 -26.41 21.88 22.03
N ILE A 211 -26.35 21.08 20.96
CA ILE A 211 -26.09 19.64 21.00
C ILE A 211 -24.96 19.34 20.01
N VAL A 212 -24.03 18.48 20.40
CA VAL A 212 -23.06 17.85 19.48
C VAL A 212 -22.93 16.37 19.85
N TRP A 213 -23.09 15.48 18.87
CA TRP A 213 -23.05 14.03 19.06
C TRP A 213 -21.82 13.45 18.38
N TYR A 214 -21.06 12.63 19.10
CA TYR A 214 -20.11 11.69 18.52
C TYR A 214 -20.13 10.33 19.21
N GLY A 215 -20.14 9.24 18.42
CA GLY A 215 -20.09 7.87 18.93
C GLY A 215 -21.20 7.59 19.95
N SER A 216 -20.81 7.23 21.17
CA SER A 216 -21.70 6.97 22.31
C SER A 216 -21.98 8.19 23.19
N ALA A 217 -21.46 9.38 22.87
CA ALA A 217 -21.59 10.58 23.68
C ALA A 217 -22.35 11.71 22.96
N ILE A 218 -23.33 12.28 23.65
CA ILE A 218 -24.07 13.47 23.23
C ILE A 218 -23.74 14.60 24.21
N PHE A 219 -22.86 15.51 23.79
CA PHE A 219 -22.57 16.74 24.54
C PHE A 219 -23.70 17.72 24.36
N THR A 220 -24.21 18.25 25.48
CA THR A 220 -25.29 19.22 25.49
C THR A 220 -24.96 20.41 26.37
N GLY A 221 -25.24 21.60 25.84
CA GLY A 221 -25.03 22.88 26.49
C GLY A 221 -26.35 23.59 26.69
N TYR A 222 -26.45 24.29 27.82
CA TYR A 222 -27.62 25.02 28.26
C TYR A 222 -27.26 26.50 28.43
N ASN A 223 -28.25 27.39 28.55
CA ASN A 223 -27.97 28.83 28.69
C ASN A 223 -27.75 29.28 30.14
N LYS A 224 -28.23 28.50 31.12
CA LYS A 224 -28.16 28.81 32.56
C LYS A 224 -27.62 27.67 33.43
N HIS A 225 -27.47 26.47 32.85
CA HIS A 225 -27.03 25.26 33.54
C HIS A 225 -25.69 24.79 33.00
N PRO A 226 -24.92 24.02 33.79
CA PRO A 226 -23.65 23.48 33.34
C PRO A 226 -23.78 22.55 32.13
N TYR A 227 -22.70 22.41 31.38
CA TYR A 227 -22.61 21.43 30.30
C TYR A 227 -22.88 20.00 30.82
N SER A 228 -23.46 19.15 29.99
CA SER A 228 -23.61 17.72 30.32
C SER A 228 -23.35 16.80 29.13
N ILE A 229 -22.88 15.60 29.43
CA ILE A 229 -22.54 14.56 28.48
C ILE A 229 -23.49 13.39 28.72
N ILE A 230 -24.29 13.05 27.73
CA ILE A 230 -25.20 11.91 27.81
C ILE A 230 -24.56 10.72 27.13
N ASN A 231 -24.41 9.61 27.86
CA ASN A 231 -24.00 8.34 27.30
C ASN A 231 -25.20 7.76 26.53
N TYR A 232 -25.26 7.98 25.22
CA TYR A 232 -26.39 7.59 24.38
C TYR A 232 -26.82 6.12 24.50
N PRO A 233 -25.91 5.12 24.58
CA PRO A 233 -26.29 3.72 24.80
C PRO A 233 -26.98 3.46 26.15
N ARG A 234 -26.41 3.96 27.25
CA ARG A 234 -26.95 3.70 28.61
C ARG A 234 -28.10 4.65 28.97
N GLY A 235 -27.94 5.94 28.69
CA GLY A 235 -28.91 7.01 28.95
C GLY A 235 -28.56 7.87 30.17
N ASP A 236 -27.52 7.51 30.92
CA ASP A 236 -26.98 8.32 32.01
C ASP A 236 -26.30 9.60 31.48
N ALA A 237 -26.32 10.64 32.32
CA ALA A 237 -25.80 11.96 32.00
C ALA A 237 -24.79 12.42 33.07
N VAL A 238 -23.55 12.67 32.65
CA VAL A 238 -22.51 13.30 33.47
C VAL A 238 -22.67 14.81 33.34
N LYS A 239 -22.86 15.52 34.46
CA LYS A 239 -22.78 16.99 34.50
C LYS A 239 -21.32 17.40 34.65
N LEU A 240 -20.87 18.39 33.88
CA LEU A 240 -19.56 19.02 34.03
C LEU A 240 -19.70 20.24 34.92
N GLU A 241 -18.70 20.56 35.74
CA GLU A 241 -18.72 21.74 36.63
C GLU A 241 -18.38 23.06 35.90
N ILE A 242 -18.87 23.21 34.67
CA ILE A 242 -18.58 24.35 33.78
C ILE A 242 -19.91 24.97 33.34
N ASN A 243 -20.22 26.18 33.81
CA ASN A 243 -21.45 26.89 33.48
C ASN A 243 -21.22 27.97 32.39
N PRO A 244 -21.77 27.80 31.17
CA PRO A 244 -21.59 28.75 30.07
C PRO A 244 -22.45 30.01 30.22
N LYS A 245 -22.03 30.92 31.11
CA LYS A 245 -22.72 32.18 31.49
C LYS A 245 -23.24 33.02 30.31
N TYR A 246 -22.56 33.01 29.18
CA TYR A 246 -22.90 33.78 27.96
C TYR A 246 -23.42 32.89 26.82
N GLY A 247 -24.00 31.74 27.14
CA GLY A 247 -24.49 30.73 26.22
C GLY A 247 -23.42 29.67 25.85
N PRO A 248 -23.81 28.44 25.49
CA PRO A 248 -22.87 27.37 25.25
C PRO A 248 -22.25 27.45 23.85
N LEU A 249 -20.94 27.22 23.78
CA LEU A 249 -20.24 26.85 22.56
C LEU A 249 -19.62 25.47 22.75
N ILE A 250 -19.83 24.58 21.78
CA ILE A 250 -19.32 23.20 21.76
C ILE A 250 -18.85 22.94 20.33
N THR A 251 -17.65 22.38 20.18
CA THR A 251 -17.12 21.93 18.88
C THR A 251 -16.52 20.55 19.06
N PHE A 252 -17.04 19.55 18.35
CA PHE A 252 -16.50 18.20 18.38
C PHE A 252 -15.23 18.07 17.51
N LEU A 253 -14.30 17.20 17.93
CA LEU A 253 -12.99 16.99 17.35
C LEU A 253 -12.88 15.56 16.76
N PRO A 254 -13.26 15.34 15.47
CA PRO A 254 -13.40 13.99 14.90
C PRO A 254 -12.17 13.09 14.91
N ARG A 255 -10.97 13.67 14.96
CA ARG A 255 -9.71 12.90 14.95
C ARG A 255 -9.35 12.40 16.35
N SER A 256 -9.44 13.26 17.37
CA SER A 256 -9.05 12.91 18.73
C SER A 256 -10.18 12.41 19.62
N GLN A 257 -11.43 12.40 19.13
CA GLN A 257 -12.61 11.94 19.86
C GLN A 257 -12.91 12.81 21.12
N GLU A 258 -12.53 14.07 21.07
CA GLU A 258 -12.69 15.04 22.14
C GLU A 258 -13.73 16.11 21.77
N PHE A 259 -14.13 16.91 22.75
CA PHE A 259 -14.98 18.08 22.57
C PHE A 259 -14.25 19.32 23.11
N LEU A 260 -14.18 20.36 22.29
CA LEU A 260 -13.79 21.70 22.72
C LEU A 260 -15.03 22.43 23.24
N ILE A 261 -15.06 22.72 24.53
CA ILE A 261 -16.12 23.50 25.19
C ILE A 261 -15.56 24.85 25.64
N LEU A 262 -16.39 25.89 25.57
CA LEU A 262 -16.00 27.25 25.94
C LEU A 262 -16.48 27.58 27.36
N ASN A 263 -15.53 27.84 28.26
CA ASN A 263 -15.78 28.52 29.52
C ASN A 263 -15.44 30.01 29.36
N SER A 264 -16.41 30.89 29.58
CA SER A 264 -16.19 32.35 29.59
C SER A 264 -16.53 32.89 30.96
N THR A 265 -15.52 33.35 31.70
CA THR A 265 -15.67 34.04 32.98
C THR A 265 -15.81 35.55 32.73
N ALA A 266 -15.63 36.38 33.76
CA ALA A 266 -15.53 37.83 33.58
C ALA A 266 -14.15 38.27 33.03
N GLU A 267 -13.13 37.43 33.22
CA GLU A 267 -11.72 37.74 32.98
C GLU A 267 -11.17 36.95 31.77
N ASP A 268 -11.54 35.66 31.65
CA ASP A 268 -10.98 34.74 30.66
C ASP A 268 -12.02 34.15 29.70
N ASN A 269 -11.55 33.81 28.50
CA ASN A 269 -12.25 32.94 27.55
C ASN A 269 -11.40 31.70 27.26
N LEU A 270 -11.73 30.59 27.92
CA LEU A 270 -10.98 29.35 27.92
C LEU A 270 -11.70 28.26 27.13
N GLY A 271 -11.01 27.71 26.13
CA GLY A 271 -11.37 26.51 25.40
C GLY A 271 -10.82 25.30 26.13
N ILE A 272 -11.69 24.54 26.78
CA ILE A 272 -11.34 23.32 27.53
C ILE A 272 -11.58 22.12 26.62
N PHE A 273 -10.58 21.26 26.51
CA PHE A 273 -10.67 19.99 25.77
C PHE A 273 -11.13 18.89 26.73
N SER A 274 -12.29 18.29 26.43
CA SER A 274 -12.88 17.20 27.22
C SER A 274 -12.90 15.90 26.42
N THR A 275 -12.60 14.78 27.07
CA THR A 275 -12.88 13.44 26.53
C THR A 275 -14.39 13.18 26.46
N ILE A 276 -14.79 12.08 25.81
CA ILE A 276 -16.17 11.57 25.80
C ILE A 276 -16.73 11.21 27.19
N GLN A 277 -15.87 11.12 28.22
CA GLN A 277 -16.26 10.84 29.61
C GLN A 277 -16.38 12.11 30.48
N GLY A 278 -15.95 13.28 29.99
CA GLY A 278 -15.97 14.54 30.75
C GLY A 278 -14.65 14.95 31.39
N ASN A 279 -13.59 14.18 31.20
CA ASN A 279 -12.28 14.48 31.78
C ASN A 279 -11.52 15.48 30.89
N PRO A 280 -10.78 16.46 31.48
CA PRO A 280 -9.90 17.31 30.69
C PRO A 280 -8.79 16.48 30.03
N SER A 281 -8.51 16.73 28.74
CA SER A 281 -7.57 15.91 27.96
C SER A 281 -6.33 16.65 27.46
N ARG A 282 -6.34 17.99 27.44
CA ARG A 282 -5.25 18.84 26.93
C ARG A 282 -5.16 20.17 27.68
N SER A 283 -4.08 20.90 27.42
CA SER A 283 -3.97 22.33 27.74
C SER A 283 -5.10 23.15 27.11
N THR A 284 -5.44 24.28 27.72
CA THR A 284 -6.53 25.16 27.28
C THR A 284 -6.12 26.05 26.11
N LEU A 285 -7.08 26.34 25.23
CA LEU A 285 -6.94 27.37 24.19
C LEU A 285 -7.53 28.69 24.71
N ILE A 286 -6.77 29.79 24.68
CA ILE A 286 -7.16 31.06 25.30
C ILE A 286 -7.46 32.10 24.23
N TRP A 287 -8.55 32.86 24.39
CA TRP A 287 -8.89 33.99 23.51
C TRP A 287 -9.04 35.30 24.29
N GLY A 288 -8.50 36.40 23.75
CA GLY A 288 -8.66 37.75 24.33
C GLY A 288 -10.05 38.37 24.14
N GLU A 289 -10.87 37.84 23.24
CA GLU A 289 -12.30 38.16 23.12
C GLU A 289 -13.10 36.85 23.09
N ARG A 290 -14.37 36.86 23.49
CA ARG A 290 -15.21 35.65 23.47
C ARG A 290 -15.47 35.18 22.03
N PRO A 291 -15.07 33.96 21.63
CA PRO A 291 -15.45 33.43 20.32
C PRO A 291 -16.94 33.10 20.30
N TYR A 292 -17.65 33.58 19.28
CA TYR A 292 -19.07 33.24 19.06
C TYR A 292 -19.26 32.04 18.12
N LYS A 293 -18.17 31.60 17.47
CA LYS A 293 -18.14 30.43 16.59
C LYS A 293 -16.71 29.87 16.52
N ILE A 294 -16.59 28.55 16.55
CA ILE A 294 -15.35 27.84 16.28
C ILE A 294 -15.64 26.81 15.18
N ALA A 295 -14.70 26.62 14.28
CA ALA A 295 -14.72 25.58 13.25
C ALA A 295 -13.34 24.94 13.11
N ILE A 296 -13.28 23.71 12.61
CA ILE A 296 -12.04 22.95 12.47
C ILE A 296 -11.79 22.70 10.98
N PHE A 297 -10.72 23.27 10.47
CA PHE A 297 -10.21 22.99 9.14
C PHE A 297 -8.83 22.36 9.27
N SER A 298 -8.81 21.05 9.45
CA SER A 298 -7.65 20.32 9.97
C SER A 298 -6.36 20.58 9.15
N PRO A 299 -5.22 20.88 9.80
CA PRO A 299 -4.95 20.87 11.25
C PRO A 299 -5.07 22.26 11.91
N PHE A 300 -6.12 23.03 11.61
CA PHE A 300 -6.31 24.38 12.15
C PHE A 300 -7.66 24.57 12.86
N PHE A 301 -7.64 25.35 13.94
CA PHE A 301 -8.82 25.95 14.57
C PHE A 301 -9.09 27.32 13.96
N ILE A 302 -10.32 27.57 13.55
CA ILE A 302 -10.81 28.86 13.07
C ILE A 302 -11.77 29.38 14.13
N SER A 303 -11.40 30.45 14.82
CA SER A 303 -12.25 31.08 15.85
C SER A 303 -12.72 32.44 15.35
N CYS A 304 -14.04 32.64 15.28
CA CYS A 304 -14.62 33.94 14.98
C CYS A 304 -14.85 34.72 16.28
N LEU A 305 -14.09 35.81 16.43
CA LEU A 305 -14.20 36.81 17.47
C LEU A 305 -15.04 38.00 16.94
N PRO A 306 -15.60 38.88 17.79
CA PRO A 306 -16.45 39.99 17.35
C PRO A 306 -15.84 40.87 16.26
N LYS A 307 -14.53 41.14 16.33
CA LYS A 307 -13.83 42.04 15.41
C LYS A 307 -12.97 41.34 14.34
N LYS A 308 -12.67 40.05 14.51
CA LYS A 308 -11.64 39.35 13.73
C LYS A 308 -11.83 37.83 13.74
N ILE A 309 -11.17 37.15 12.81
CA ILE A 309 -11.00 35.69 12.82
C ILE A 309 -9.55 35.37 13.18
N THR A 310 -9.35 34.46 14.12
CA THR A 310 -8.02 33.94 14.49
C THR A 310 -7.88 32.49 14.07
N ILE A 311 -6.77 32.14 13.44
CA ILE A 311 -6.40 30.77 13.07
C ILE A 311 -5.33 30.27 14.04
N HIS A 312 -5.60 29.19 14.77
CA HIS A 312 -4.64 28.51 15.65
C HIS A 312 -4.29 27.13 15.11
N THR A 313 -3.11 26.61 15.45
CA THR A 313 -2.74 25.20 15.21
C THR A 313 -3.58 24.25 16.05
N TYR A 314 -3.81 23.03 15.55
CA TYR A 314 -4.56 22.00 16.26
C TYR A 314 -3.77 21.35 17.42
N TYR A 315 -2.44 21.28 17.30
CA TYR A 315 -1.59 20.45 18.17
C TYR A 315 -0.97 21.24 19.32
N ASP A 316 -0.28 22.36 19.04
CA ASP A 316 0.39 23.22 20.02
C ASP A 316 -0.39 24.52 20.34
N LEU A 317 -1.61 24.66 19.82
CA LEU A 317 -2.57 25.73 20.12
C LEU A 317 -2.08 27.17 19.85
N LYS A 318 -0.99 27.34 19.09
CA LYS A 318 -0.41 28.65 18.77
C LYS A 318 -1.23 29.40 17.73
N LEU A 319 -1.35 30.71 17.91
CA LEU A 319 -1.91 31.63 16.92
C LEU A 319 -0.98 31.71 15.70
N LEU A 320 -1.50 31.36 14.52
CA LEU A 320 -0.79 31.47 13.25
C LEU A 320 -1.10 32.78 12.52
N GLN A 321 -2.39 33.11 12.41
CA GLN A 321 -2.87 34.21 11.58
C GLN A 321 -4.11 34.86 12.17
N THR A 322 -4.29 36.14 11.86
CA THR A 322 -5.48 36.93 12.17
C THR A 322 -5.98 37.58 10.89
N PHE A 323 -7.30 37.63 10.71
CA PHE A 323 -7.97 38.33 9.61
C PHE A 323 -9.04 39.26 10.16
N ASP A 324 -9.08 40.51 9.72
CA ASP A 324 -10.09 41.50 10.12
C ASP A 324 -11.41 41.29 9.36
N ILE A 325 -11.97 40.09 9.52
CA ILE A 325 -13.25 39.67 8.95
C ILE A 325 -14.27 39.60 10.09
N VAL A 326 -15.26 40.49 10.03
CA VAL A 326 -16.37 40.59 10.99
C VAL A 326 -17.61 39.82 10.53
N ASP A 327 -18.57 39.64 11.45
CA ASP A 327 -19.95 39.29 11.11
C ASP A 327 -20.18 37.95 10.38
N VAL A 328 -19.30 36.96 10.57
CA VAL A 328 -19.38 35.63 9.95
C VAL A 328 -20.65 34.86 10.37
N LYS A 329 -21.66 34.85 9.49
CA LYS A 329 -22.93 34.13 9.64
C LYS A 329 -22.77 32.63 9.42
N LYS A 330 -22.05 32.19 8.39
CA LYS A 330 -21.81 30.75 8.12
C LYS A 330 -20.36 30.51 7.71
N ILE A 331 -19.84 29.35 8.11
CA ILE A 331 -18.55 28.82 7.65
C ILE A 331 -18.90 27.53 6.89
N VAL A 332 -18.42 27.41 5.66
CA VAL A 332 -18.49 26.18 4.86
C VAL A 332 -17.06 25.73 4.60
N ILE A 333 -16.75 24.49 4.97
CA ILE A 333 -15.42 23.91 4.85
C ILE A 333 -15.44 22.89 3.72
N THR A 334 -14.50 23.00 2.80
CA THR A 334 -14.27 22.05 1.70
C THR A 334 -12.92 21.34 1.90
N GLU A 335 -12.40 20.62 0.90
CA GLU A 335 -11.08 19.98 1.01
C GLU A 335 -9.93 21.01 1.09
N ASN A 336 -10.02 22.08 0.29
CA ASN A 336 -8.95 23.10 0.18
C ASN A 336 -9.38 24.51 0.62
N PHE A 337 -10.68 24.83 0.62
CA PHE A 337 -11.18 26.18 0.89
C PHE A 337 -12.08 26.27 2.13
N ILE A 338 -11.93 27.37 2.86
CA ILE A 338 -12.90 27.85 3.85
C ILE A 338 -13.70 28.97 3.18
N VAL A 339 -15.00 28.81 3.07
CA VAL A 339 -15.92 29.84 2.57
C VAL A 339 -16.65 30.46 3.77
N LEU A 340 -16.47 31.76 3.94
CA LEU A 340 -17.00 32.58 5.02
C LEU A 340 -18.11 33.47 4.48
N LEU A 341 -19.36 33.18 4.86
CA LEU A 341 -20.50 34.05 4.59
C LEU A 341 -20.60 35.09 5.71
N THR A 342 -20.30 36.35 5.41
CA THR A 342 -20.54 37.51 6.30
C THR A 342 -21.93 38.10 6.06
N LYS A 343 -22.31 39.19 6.75
CA LYS A 343 -23.57 39.91 6.45
C LYS A 343 -23.64 40.45 5.02
N ALA A 344 -22.51 40.91 4.47
CA ALA A 344 -22.47 41.69 3.22
C ALA A 344 -21.67 41.03 2.07
N THR A 345 -20.75 40.11 2.39
CA THR A 345 -19.85 39.50 1.40
C THR A 345 -19.60 38.02 1.67
N ILE A 346 -19.22 37.28 0.62
CA ILE A 346 -18.61 35.96 0.74
C ILE A 346 -17.10 36.15 0.65
N LYS A 347 -16.35 35.70 1.66
CA LYS A 347 -14.88 35.64 1.65
C LYS A 347 -14.45 34.18 1.50
N ILE A 348 -13.39 33.93 0.75
CA ILE A 348 -12.83 32.59 0.53
C ILE A 348 -11.37 32.61 0.99
N LEU A 349 -11.00 31.68 1.87
CA LEU A 349 -9.62 31.44 2.29
C LEU A 349 -9.19 30.08 1.75
N GLU A 350 -8.05 30.01 1.07
CA GLU A 350 -7.48 28.76 0.57
C GLU A 350 -6.40 28.23 1.52
N LYS A 351 -6.41 26.92 1.77
CA LYS A 351 -5.27 26.21 2.36
C LYS A 351 -4.15 26.19 1.33
N VAL A 352 -3.07 26.93 1.58
CA VAL A 352 -1.85 26.78 0.80
C VAL A 352 -1.48 25.29 0.73
N PRO A 353 -1.51 24.64 -0.44
CA PRO A 353 -1.26 23.20 -0.52
C PRO A 353 0.15 22.89 -0.02
N ILE A 354 0.29 21.93 0.90
CA ILE A 354 1.56 21.64 1.61
C ILE A 354 2.77 21.47 0.68
N LYS A 355 2.54 21.03 -0.57
CA LYS A 355 3.55 20.91 -1.62
C LYS A 355 4.27 22.23 -1.92
N ILE A 356 3.61 23.39 -1.79
CA ILE A 356 4.19 24.70 -2.10
C ILE A 356 5.29 25.06 -1.08
N PRO A 357 5.00 25.20 0.24
CA PRO A 357 6.05 25.53 1.22
C PRO A 357 7.11 24.42 1.34
N VAL A 358 6.73 23.14 1.19
CA VAL A 358 7.72 22.04 1.12
C VAL A 358 8.68 22.24 -0.05
N LYS A 359 8.19 22.56 -1.26
CA LYS A 359 9.03 22.83 -2.43
C LYS A 359 9.91 24.06 -2.23
N GLU A 360 9.40 25.13 -1.62
CA GLU A 360 10.20 26.32 -1.29
C GLU A 360 11.32 26.05 -0.29
N LEU A 361 11.06 25.24 0.74
CA LEU A 361 12.09 24.82 1.69
C LEU A 361 13.16 23.96 1.01
N ILE A 362 12.78 23.03 0.13
CA ILE A 362 13.72 22.22 -0.67
C ILE A 362 14.57 23.10 -1.60
N THR A 363 13.99 24.11 -2.27
CA THR A 363 14.78 25.01 -3.15
C THR A 363 15.76 25.87 -2.34
N LYS A 364 15.35 26.36 -1.17
CA LYS A 364 16.23 27.06 -0.20
C LYS A 364 17.32 26.15 0.39
N GLY A 365 17.10 24.83 0.41
CA GLY A 365 18.02 23.83 0.97
C GLY A 365 17.68 23.38 2.39
N ASN A 366 16.57 23.86 2.96
CA ASN A 366 16.07 23.53 4.30
C ASN A 366 15.37 22.15 4.28
N ASN A 367 16.10 21.12 3.88
CA ASN A 367 15.57 19.78 3.60
C ASN A 367 14.91 19.15 4.84
N LEU A 368 15.50 19.31 6.03
CA LEU A 368 14.97 18.76 7.28
C LEU A 368 13.65 19.43 7.67
N GLU A 369 13.55 20.76 7.52
CA GLU A 369 12.30 21.50 7.74
C GLU A 369 11.22 21.10 6.74
N ALA A 370 11.60 20.88 5.46
CA ALA A 370 10.67 20.42 4.43
C ALA A 370 10.08 19.03 4.75
N ILE A 371 10.92 18.10 5.24
CA ILE A 371 10.51 16.76 5.67
C ILE A 371 9.59 16.88 6.89
N ALA A 372 10.03 17.54 7.97
CA ALA A 372 9.25 17.71 9.18
C ALA A 372 7.91 18.42 8.93
N LEU A 373 7.88 19.42 8.04
CA LEU A 373 6.67 20.11 7.62
C LEU A 373 5.68 19.14 6.94
N PHE A 374 6.15 18.23 6.09
CA PHE A 374 5.28 17.24 5.45
C PHE A 374 4.82 16.13 6.40
N GLU A 375 5.72 15.60 7.24
CA GLU A 375 5.40 14.57 8.24
C GLU A 375 4.30 15.05 9.20
N ASN A 376 4.40 16.30 9.66
CA ASN A 376 3.43 16.92 10.56
C ASN A 376 2.13 17.40 9.88
N ALA A 377 2.06 17.47 8.54
CA ALA A 377 0.95 18.13 7.85
C ALA A 377 -0.36 17.30 7.74
N ASP A 378 -0.26 15.98 7.54
CA ASP A 378 -1.42 15.07 7.57
C ASP A 378 -0.97 13.60 7.75
N PRO A 379 -0.79 13.12 9.01
CA PRO A 379 -0.33 11.75 9.26
C PRO A 379 -1.37 10.66 8.97
N GLU A 380 -2.68 10.98 8.92
CA GLU A 380 -3.70 10.01 9.35
C GLU A 380 -4.72 9.48 8.32
N LYS A 381 -4.75 9.94 7.06
CA LYS A 381 -5.81 9.48 6.13
C LYS A 381 -5.48 8.28 5.25
N ASN A 382 -4.20 7.96 5.03
CA ASN A 382 -3.76 6.75 4.32
C ASN A 382 -2.24 6.62 4.47
N GLU A 383 -1.76 5.76 5.37
CA GLU A 383 -0.34 5.50 5.62
C GLU A 383 0.44 5.20 4.32
N LYS A 384 -0.17 4.43 3.39
CA LYS A 384 0.43 4.13 2.08
C LYS A 384 0.53 5.37 1.18
N LYS A 385 -0.42 6.32 1.26
CA LYS A 385 -0.37 7.60 0.54
C LYS A 385 0.66 8.54 1.17
N HIS A 386 0.74 8.60 2.50
CA HIS A 386 1.72 9.40 3.23
C HIS A 386 3.14 8.90 2.95
N LYS A 387 3.40 7.59 3.08
CA LYS A 387 4.68 6.94 2.74
C LYS A 387 5.08 7.12 1.26
N ARG A 388 4.10 7.11 0.33
CA ARG A 388 4.33 7.47 -1.09
C ARG A 388 4.65 8.96 -1.27
N GLY A 389 4.09 9.85 -0.45
CA GLY A 389 4.39 11.28 -0.44
C GLY A 389 5.82 11.56 0.04
N LEU A 390 6.19 10.99 1.19
CA LEU A 390 7.56 11.07 1.72
C LEU A 390 8.61 10.55 0.73
N LYS A 391 8.36 9.40 0.09
CA LYS A 391 9.25 8.90 -0.96
C LYS A 391 9.47 9.92 -2.08
N LYS A 392 8.41 10.60 -2.54
CA LYS A 392 8.55 11.65 -3.57
C LYS A 392 9.40 12.83 -3.08
N ILE A 393 9.19 13.29 -1.83
CA ILE A 393 10.00 14.37 -1.24
C ILE A 393 11.46 13.97 -1.12
N TYR A 394 11.76 12.75 -0.66
CA TYR A 394 13.12 12.23 -0.64
C TYR A 394 13.74 12.18 -2.04
N LEU A 395 13.00 11.73 -3.06
CA LEU A 395 13.49 11.78 -4.45
C LEU A 395 13.75 13.21 -4.93
N GLU A 396 12.85 14.16 -4.68
CA GLU A 396 13.01 15.59 -5.04
C GLU A 396 14.28 16.20 -4.41
N ILE A 397 14.51 15.95 -3.10
CA ILE A 397 15.73 16.35 -2.40
C ILE A 397 16.96 15.65 -2.99
N GLY A 398 16.85 14.37 -3.36
CA GLY A 398 17.90 13.59 -3.98
C GLY A 398 18.35 14.17 -5.34
N TYR A 399 17.42 14.45 -6.25
CA TYR A 399 17.73 15.08 -7.55
C TYR A 399 18.28 16.49 -7.36
N GLY A 400 17.74 17.28 -6.43
CA GLY A 400 18.26 18.62 -6.11
C GLY A 400 19.69 18.58 -5.57
N SER A 401 20.02 17.58 -4.75
CA SER A 401 21.36 17.36 -4.20
C SER A 401 22.33 16.87 -5.28
N LEU A 402 21.89 15.96 -6.16
CA LEU A 402 22.68 15.52 -7.33
C LEU A 402 22.96 16.70 -8.27
N GLY A 403 21.95 17.55 -8.52
CA GLY A 403 22.06 18.78 -9.30
C GLY A 403 23.04 19.80 -8.72
N LYS A 404 23.30 19.75 -7.41
CA LYS A 404 24.32 20.53 -6.69
C LYS A 404 25.66 19.79 -6.51
N ASN A 405 25.84 18.62 -7.13
CA ASN A 405 27.04 17.76 -7.02
C ASN A 405 27.34 17.28 -5.57
N LEU A 406 26.30 17.17 -4.74
CA LEU A 406 26.33 16.65 -3.37
C LEU A 406 26.02 15.15 -3.37
N LEU A 407 26.94 14.35 -3.93
CA LEU A 407 26.69 12.96 -4.29
C LEU A 407 26.26 12.09 -3.09
N GLN A 408 26.97 12.13 -1.97
CA GLN A 408 26.63 11.33 -0.79
C GLN A 408 25.21 11.62 -0.28
N VAL A 409 24.83 12.90 -0.19
CA VAL A 409 23.50 13.35 0.23
C VAL A 409 22.43 12.89 -0.77
N ALA A 410 22.71 12.99 -2.08
CA ALA A 410 21.81 12.51 -3.11
C ALA A 410 21.49 11.01 -2.96
N PHE A 411 22.52 10.17 -2.79
CA PHE A 411 22.34 8.73 -2.63
C PHE A 411 21.61 8.34 -1.34
N GLN A 412 21.90 9.00 -0.21
CA GLN A 412 21.14 8.81 1.04
C GLN A 412 19.64 9.06 0.84
N TYR A 413 19.28 10.09 0.08
CA TYR A 413 17.89 10.41 -0.21
C TYR A 413 17.28 9.52 -1.32
N PHE A 414 18.06 9.04 -2.28
CA PHE A 414 17.61 8.02 -3.24
C PHE A 414 17.32 6.68 -2.56
N GLU A 415 18.11 6.28 -1.55
CA GLU A 415 17.83 5.08 -0.72
C GLU A 415 16.51 5.22 0.04
N LYS A 416 16.29 6.37 0.72
CA LYS A 416 15.02 6.67 1.43
C LYS A 416 13.82 6.81 0.49
N GLY A 417 14.04 7.33 -0.71
CA GLY A 417 13.02 7.50 -1.75
C GLY A 417 12.69 6.22 -2.53
N GLU A 418 13.55 5.20 -2.46
CA GLU A 418 13.55 4.00 -3.31
C GLU A 418 13.56 4.35 -4.81
N LEU A 419 14.57 5.12 -5.25
CA LEU A 419 14.76 5.46 -6.67
C LEU A 419 14.88 4.20 -7.54
N ASP A 420 14.21 4.17 -8.69
CA ASP A 420 14.35 3.07 -9.65
C ASP A 420 15.80 3.01 -10.19
N PRO A 421 16.53 1.90 -10.02
CA PRO A 421 17.92 1.77 -10.50
C PRO A 421 18.11 2.14 -11.98
N ARG A 422 17.08 1.98 -12.81
CA ARG A 422 17.12 2.31 -14.24
C ARG A 422 17.29 3.80 -14.52
N GLU A 423 16.89 4.68 -13.61
CA GLU A 423 17.17 6.12 -13.72
C GLU A 423 18.67 6.40 -13.58
N LEU A 424 19.35 5.77 -12.63
CA LEU A 424 20.79 5.90 -12.45
C LEU A 424 21.58 5.25 -13.60
N ILE A 425 21.13 4.09 -14.10
CA ILE A 425 21.71 3.46 -15.31
C ILE A 425 21.64 4.43 -16.51
N SER A 426 20.55 5.20 -16.64
CA SER A 426 20.35 6.11 -17.77
C SER A 426 21.27 7.35 -17.78
N LEU A 427 21.92 7.68 -16.65
CA LEU A 427 22.91 8.77 -16.56
C LEU A 427 24.27 8.44 -17.19
N TYR A 428 24.54 7.17 -17.50
CA TYR A 428 25.81 6.71 -18.03
C TYR A 428 25.76 6.55 -19.56
N PRO A 429 26.50 7.36 -20.35
CA PRO A 429 26.45 7.29 -21.81
C PRO A 429 26.88 5.94 -22.41
N GLY A 430 27.74 5.19 -21.70
CA GLY A 430 28.23 3.88 -22.13
C GLY A 430 27.30 2.69 -21.81
N PHE A 431 26.15 2.91 -21.16
CA PHE A 431 25.19 1.86 -20.88
C PHE A 431 24.00 1.94 -21.85
N LYS A 432 23.59 0.80 -22.43
CA LYS A 432 22.41 0.74 -23.30
C LYS A 432 21.19 1.24 -22.50
N LYS A 433 20.56 2.34 -22.93
CA LYS A 433 19.32 2.84 -22.31
C LYS A 433 18.29 1.70 -22.27
N VAL A 434 17.67 1.49 -21.10
CA VAL A 434 16.68 0.42 -20.92
C VAL A 434 15.46 0.74 -21.80
N LYS A 435 15.23 -0.09 -22.82
CA LYS A 435 14.10 0.05 -23.74
C LYS A 435 12.78 0.07 -22.94
N ASN A 436 11.84 0.93 -23.35
CA ASN A 436 10.50 1.07 -22.78
C ASN A 436 10.43 1.54 -21.31
N PHE A 437 11.52 2.05 -20.71
CA PHE A 437 11.47 2.66 -19.39
C PHE A 437 11.03 4.13 -19.46
N GLN A 438 9.87 4.45 -18.90
CA GLN A 438 9.45 5.83 -18.62
C GLN A 438 9.59 6.10 -17.10
N PRO A 439 10.24 7.21 -16.68
CA PRO A 439 10.33 7.57 -15.28
C PRO A 439 8.96 8.03 -14.78
N THR A 440 8.63 7.67 -13.53
CA THR A 440 7.36 8.10 -12.92
C THR A 440 7.47 9.46 -12.21
N ASN A 441 8.64 10.08 -12.27
CA ASN A 441 8.97 11.34 -11.61
C ASN A 441 9.19 12.46 -12.65
N PRO A 442 8.60 13.67 -12.50
CA PRO A 442 8.84 14.79 -13.41
C PRO A 442 10.31 15.24 -13.50
N PHE A 443 11.14 14.93 -12.51
CA PHE A 443 12.57 15.26 -12.50
C PHE A 443 13.43 14.21 -13.25
N SER A 444 13.03 13.88 -14.48
CA SER A 444 13.66 12.83 -15.30
C SER A 444 15.15 13.09 -15.56
N LEU A 445 15.97 12.09 -15.22
CA LEU A 445 17.41 12.10 -15.50
C LEU A 445 17.77 11.67 -16.94
N GLN A 446 16.80 11.25 -17.76
CA GLN A 446 17.05 10.54 -19.02
C GLN A 446 17.81 11.32 -20.11
N ASN A 447 17.93 12.64 -19.95
CA ASN A 447 18.62 13.57 -20.86
C ASN A 447 19.83 14.26 -20.21
N LEU A 448 20.19 13.93 -18.97
CA LEU A 448 21.37 14.46 -18.29
C LEU A 448 22.51 13.44 -18.39
N LYS A 449 23.71 13.89 -18.74
CA LYS A 449 24.93 13.09 -18.56
C LYS A 449 25.62 13.51 -17.26
N ILE A 450 26.13 12.54 -16.51
CA ILE A 450 26.73 12.81 -15.19
C ILE A 450 28.04 13.62 -15.28
N ASP A 451 28.80 13.46 -16.36
CA ASP A 451 30.01 14.23 -16.64
C ASP A 451 29.70 15.72 -16.89
N GLU A 452 28.70 16.02 -17.72
CA GLU A 452 28.20 17.39 -17.94
C GLU A 452 27.73 18.04 -16.64
N LEU A 453 27.02 17.28 -15.79
CA LEU A 453 26.50 17.75 -14.51
C LEU A 453 27.63 18.05 -13.50
N ILE A 454 28.65 17.21 -13.44
CA ILE A 454 29.84 17.42 -12.59
C ILE A 454 30.62 18.64 -13.08
N ARG A 455 30.89 18.73 -14.39
CA ARG A 455 31.61 19.85 -15.02
C ARG A 455 30.92 21.20 -14.78
N LYS A 456 29.59 21.25 -14.94
CA LYS A 456 28.79 22.48 -14.74
C LYS A 456 28.88 23.02 -13.31
N ASN A 457 28.97 22.13 -12.32
CA ASN A 457 29.01 22.48 -10.89
C ASN A 457 30.43 22.59 -10.30
N MET A 458 31.48 22.39 -11.09
CA MET A 458 32.85 22.71 -10.66
C MET A 458 33.04 24.23 -10.73
N GLY A 459 33.68 24.82 -9.71
CA GLY A 459 33.75 26.27 -9.54
C GLY A 459 34.58 26.97 -10.63
N PHE A 460 34.42 28.29 -10.77
CA PHE A 460 35.27 29.08 -11.67
C PHE A 460 36.77 28.90 -11.35
N GLN A 461 37.11 28.84 -10.05
CA GLN A 461 38.46 28.56 -9.56
C GLN A 461 38.99 27.17 -9.96
N ASP A 462 38.14 26.16 -10.15
CA ASP A 462 38.58 24.87 -10.66
C ASP A 462 38.84 24.92 -12.17
N ARG A 463 38.03 25.68 -12.93
CA ARG A 463 38.22 25.90 -14.37
C ARG A 463 39.47 26.74 -14.71
N LEU A 464 39.99 27.51 -13.76
CA LEU A 464 41.25 28.27 -13.89
C LEU A 464 42.51 27.42 -13.62
N LYS A 465 42.38 26.21 -13.04
CA LYS A 465 43.51 25.30 -12.89
C LYS A 465 43.93 24.78 -14.27
N GLN A 466 45.21 24.40 -14.41
CA GLN A 466 45.71 23.79 -15.65
C GLN A 466 44.77 22.66 -16.09
N SER A 467 44.49 22.57 -17.40
CA SER A 467 43.49 21.64 -17.98
C SER A 467 43.60 20.20 -17.41
N ASN A 468 44.83 19.69 -17.28
CA ASN A 468 45.12 18.36 -16.72
C ASN A 468 44.68 18.19 -15.25
N GLN A 469 44.74 19.24 -14.42
CA GLN A 469 44.31 19.19 -13.02
C GLN A 469 42.78 19.30 -12.89
N PHE A 470 42.13 20.06 -13.77
CA PHE A 470 40.67 20.12 -13.86
C PHE A 470 40.08 18.75 -14.21
N GLU A 471 40.59 18.10 -15.26
CA GLU A 471 40.13 16.76 -15.68
C GLU A 471 40.34 15.69 -14.59
N ARG A 472 41.49 15.70 -13.89
CA ARG A 472 41.71 14.81 -12.74
C ARG A 472 40.66 15.00 -11.63
N ASN A 473 40.21 16.23 -11.38
CA ASN A 473 39.18 16.52 -10.37
C ASN A 473 37.77 16.13 -10.84
N VAL A 474 37.44 16.28 -12.13
CA VAL A 474 36.20 15.74 -12.72
C VAL A 474 36.17 14.22 -12.53
N GLU A 475 37.26 13.53 -12.86
CA GLU A 475 37.30 12.07 -12.80
C GLU A 475 37.24 11.53 -11.36
N ARG A 476 37.92 12.17 -10.40
CA ARG A 476 37.77 11.84 -8.97
C ARG A 476 36.30 11.90 -8.49
N ARG A 477 35.53 12.88 -8.97
CA ARG A 477 34.09 12.98 -8.65
C ARG A 477 33.24 11.93 -9.38
N LEU A 478 33.58 11.58 -10.62
CA LEU A 478 32.94 10.48 -11.34
C LEU A 478 33.23 9.12 -10.65
N ASP A 479 34.44 8.88 -10.16
CA ASP A 479 34.76 7.65 -9.40
C ASP A 479 33.99 7.57 -8.07
N ALA A 480 33.86 8.70 -7.36
CA ALA A 480 33.00 8.78 -6.17
C ALA A 480 31.52 8.47 -6.52
N PHE A 481 31.04 8.93 -7.67
CA PHE A 481 29.70 8.58 -8.17
C PHE A 481 29.57 7.07 -8.48
N ARG A 482 30.56 6.47 -9.15
CA ARG A 482 30.60 5.02 -9.43
C ARG A 482 30.56 4.18 -8.14
N LYS A 483 31.39 4.52 -7.15
CA LYS A 483 31.40 3.84 -5.82
C LYS A 483 30.01 3.88 -5.16
N LEU A 484 29.35 5.03 -5.18
CA LEU A 484 27.99 5.18 -4.63
C LEU A 484 26.94 4.39 -5.42
N MET A 485 27.03 4.34 -6.77
CA MET A 485 26.15 3.49 -7.57
C MET A 485 26.32 1.99 -7.28
N ILE A 486 27.55 1.48 -7.14
CA ILE A 486 27.80 0.08 -6.79
C ILE A 486 27.11 -0.26 -5.46
N LYS A 487 27.38 0.52 -4.41
CA LYS A 487 26.76 0.34 -3.09
C LYS A 487 25.22 0.38 -3.16
N TYR A 488 24.67 1.31 -3.94
CA TYR A 488 23.22 1.43 -4.13
C TYR A 488 22.62 0.18 -4.82
N PHE A 489 23.24 -0.28 -5.91
CA PHE A 489 22.81 -1.44 -6.68
C PHE A 489 22.95 -2.74 -5.89
N GLU A 490 24.02 -2.94 -5.12
CA GLU A 490 24.16 -4.06 -4.19
C GLU A 490 23.07 -4.07 -3.12
N SER A 491 22.73 -2.89 -2.56
CA SER A 491 21.62 -2.76 -1.60
C SER A 491 20.26 -3.14 -2.21
N PHE A 492 20.09 -2.91 -3.52
CA PHE A 492 18.89 -3.27 -4.26
C PHE A 492 18.84 -4.74 -4.66
N ARG A 493 19.99 -5.33 -5.02
CA ARG A 493 20.15 -6.75 -5.36
C ARG A 493 19.79 -7.68 -4.18
N LYS A 494 20.01 -7.22 -2.93
CA LYS A 494 19.59 -7.90 -1.70
C LYS A 494 18.06 -7.88 -1.45
N LYS A 495 17.28 -7.11 -2.21
CA LYS A 495 15.81 -7.03 -2.09
C LYS A 495 15.13 -7.96 -3.10
N LYS A 496 13.91 -8.41 -2.80
CA LYS A 496 13.10 -9.22 -3.74
C LYS A 496 12.61 -8.35 -4.92
N ILE A 497 13.39 -8.32 -6.00
CA ILE A 497 13.14 -7.54 -7.23
C ILE A 497 12.72 -8.42 -8.40
N LYS A 498 12.20 -7.81 -9.47
CA LYS A 498 11.85 -8.52 -10.72
C LYS A 498 13.11 -8.91 -11.50
N GLU A 499 13.07 -10.07 -12.14
CA GLU A 499 14.19 -10.68 -12.88
C GLU A 499 14.81 -9.78 -13.95
N HIS A 500 14.00 -9.15 -14.81
CA HIS A 500 14.50 -8.18 -15.81
C HIS A 500 15.20 -6.96 -15.19
N LEU A 501 14.82 -6.56 -13.97
CA LEU A 501 15.49 -5.47 -13.24
C LEU A 501 16.79 -5.98 -12.61
N LYS A 502 16.81 -7.23 -12.12
CA LYS A 502 18.00 -7.91 -11.61
C LYS A 502 19.08 -8.01 -12.70
N SER A 503 18.75 -8.55 -13.88
CA SER A 503 19.66 -8.64 -15.04
C SER A 503 20.22 -7.26 -15.47
N ALA A 504 19.38 -6.22 -15.49
CA ALA A 504 19.83 -4.86 -15.82
C ALA A 504 20.80 -4.27 -14.76
N ILE A 505 20.58 -4.56 -13.48
CA ILE A 505 21.49 -4.18 -12.39
C ILE A 505 22.79 -4.96 -12.48
N ASP A 506 22.73 -6.28 -12.59
CA ASP A 506 23.88 -7.18 -12.63
C ASP A 506 24.80 -6.86 -13.84
N THR A 507 24.21 -6.65 -15.03
CA THR A 507 24.93 -6.17 -16.23
C THR A 507 25.62 -4.83 -16.01
N THR A 508 25.02 -3.93 -15.23
CA THR A 508 25.60 -2.61 -14.96
C THR A 508 26.72 -2.71 -13.92
N LEU A 509 26.56 -3.51 -12.87
CA LEU A 509 27.58 -3.79 -11.87
C LEU A 509 28.86 -4.35 -12.51
N ILE A 510 28.74 -5.38 -13.35
CA ILE A 510 29.87 -5.98 -14.09
C ILE A 510 30.64 -4.90 -14.88
N LYS A 511 29.92 -3.99 -15.56
CA LYS A 511 30.53 -2.90 -16.33
C LYS A 511 31.20 -1.84 -15.46
N LEU A 512 30.65 -1.55 -14.28
CA LEU A 512 31.26 -0.62 -13.33
C LEU A 512 32.56 -1.20 -12.76
N PHE A 513 32.56 -2.47 -12.35
CA PHE A 513 33.76 -3.17 -11.86
C PHE A 513 34.86 -3.22 -12.93
N ALA A 514 34.52 -3.59 -14.17
CA ALA A 514 35.48 -3.58 -15.28
C ALA A 514 36.05 -2.17 -15.59
N GLN A 515 35.25 -1.11 -15.45
CA GLN A 515 35.73 0.28 -15.62
C GLN A 515 36.74 0.69 -14.54
N PHE A 516 36.59 0.24 -13.30
CA PHE A 516 37.57 0.51 -12.25
C PHE A 516 38.94 -0.12 -12.58
N ASP A 517 38.98 -1.36 -13.09
CA ASP A 517 40.25 -2.04 -13.34
C ASP A 517 41.05 -1.46 -14.51
N VAL A 518 40.38 -1.11 -15.62
CA VAL A 518 41.02 -0.46 -16.79
C VAL A 518 41.75 0.84 -16.39
N ARG A 519 41.28 1.51 -15.33
CA ARG A 519 41.83 2.78 -14.84
C ARG A 519 42.96 2.61 -13.83
N ASN A 520 42.94 1.53 -13.06
CA ASN A 520 44.10 1.09 -12.28
C ASN A 520 45.28 0.71 -13.20
N LYS A 521 45.03 0.27 -14.45
CA LYS A 521 46.07 0.09 -15.48
C LYS A 521 46.55 1.41 -16.12
N LEU A 522 45.67 2.41 -16.30
CA LEU A 522 45.98 3.69 -16.98
C LEU A 522 46.59 4.77 -16.09
N SER A 523 46.39 4.71 -14.78
CA SER A 523 46.99 5.65 -13.83
C SER A 523 48.37 5.16 -13.39
N SER A 524 49.42 5.97 -13.58
CA SER A 524 50.76 5.72 -13.02
C SER A 524 50.84 5.85 -11.49
N CYS A 525 49.69 5.89 -10.82
CA CYS A 525 49.51 6.12 -9.39
C CYS A 525 49.26 4.78 -8.66
N LYS A 526 50.19 3.84 -8.79
CA LYS A 526 50.28 2.69 -7.87
C LYS A 526 50.57 3.23 -6.46
N GLY A 527 49.53 3.38 -5.63
CA GLY A 527 49.71 3.78 -4.22
C GLY A 527 48.47 4.37 -3.51
N GLU A 528 47.56 5.05 -4.21
CA GLU A 528 46.47 5.80 -3.53
C GLU A 528 45.09 5.09 -3.54
N TYR A 529 44.89 4.05 -4.36
CA TYR A 529 43.58 3.40 -4.54
C TYR A 529 43.37 2.11 -3.72
N GLU A 530 44.39 1.60 -3.03
CA GLU A 530 44.34 0.29 -2.35
C GLU A 530 43.62 0.29 -0.99
N GLN A 531 43.30 1.45 -0.42
CA GLN A 531 42.73 1.55 0.93
C GLN A 531 41.21 1.27 1.03
N GLU A 532 40.48 1.12 -0.10
CA GLU A 532 39.05 0.77 -0.11
C GLU A 532 38.72 -0.40 -1.05
N GLY A 533 39.37 -1.56 -0.84
CA GLY A 533 38.80 -2.92 -0.90
C GLY A 533 37.91 -3.42 -2.06
N ILE A 534 37.67 -2.65 -3.13
CA ILE A 534 36.79 -3.01 -4.25
C ILE A 534 37.65 -3.28 -5.49
N ASP A 535 38.26 -4.46 -5.55
CA ASP A 535 38.99 -4.91 -6.75
C ASP A 535 38.07 -5.30 -7.91
N GLY A 536 36.78 -5.50 -7.62
CA GLY A 536 35.74 -5.93 -8.55
C GLY A 536 35.84 -7.38 -9.02
N ILE A 537 36.87 -8.13 -8.62
CA ILE A 537 37.17 -9.48 -9.13
C ILE A 537 36.15 -10.49 -8.60
N GLU A 538 36.09 -10.67 -7.27
CA GLU A 538 35.19 -11.67 -6.67
C GLU A 538 33.70 -11.35 -6.94
N PRO A 539 33.23 -10.08 -6.85
CA PRO A 539 31.86 -9.73 -7.24
C PRO A 539 31.55 -10.02 -8.72
N THR A 540 32.50 -9.81 -9.64
CA THR A 540 32.27 -10.10 -11.06
C THR A 540 32.28 -11.61 -11.33
N ILE A 541 33.11 -12.39 -10.63
CA ILE A 541 33.06 -13.86 -10.68
C ILE A 541 31.68 -14.34 -10.17
N GLU A 542 31.22 -13.86 -9.01
CA GLU A 542 29.90 -14.24 -8.45
C GLU A 542 28.73 -13.92 -9.41
N LEU A 543 28.79 -12.76 -10.09
CA LEU A 543 27.79 -12.35 -11.08
C LEU A 543 27.86 -13.22 -12.35
N LEU A 544 29.05 -13.42 -12.94
CA LEU A 544 29.18 -14.21 -14.17
C LEU A 544 28.92 -15.71 -13.96
N SER A 545 29.25 -16.25 -12.78
CA SER A 545 28.97 -17.63 -12.39
C SER A 545 27.49 -17.87 -12.13
N ASN A 546 26.86 -17.07 -11.27
CA ASN A 546 25.54 -17.39 -10.69
C ASN A 546 24.37 -16.60 -11.30
N HIS A 547 24.63 -15.63 -12.20
CA HIS A 547 23.62 -14.64 -12.65
C HIS A 547 23.61 -14.39 -14.17
N CYS A 548 24.41 -15.13 -14.95
CA CYS A 548 24.40 -15.07 -16.41
C CYS A 548 23.82 -16.36 -17.00
N ASP A 549 22.53 -16.32 -17.33
CA ASP A 549 21.82 -17.36 -18.09
C ASP A 549 22.07 -17.22 -19.60
N ASN A 550 21.52 -18.14 -20.41
CA ASN A 550 21.74 -18.25 -21.86
C ASN A 550 21.65 -16.92 -22.63
N ASP A 551 20.65 -16.08 -22.33
CA ASP A 551 20.43 -14.80 -23.01
C ASP A 551 21.56 -13.77 -22.81
N ASN A 552 22.48 -14.02 -21.88
CA ASN A 552 23.56 -13.10 -21.49
C ASN A 552 24.97 -13.71 -21.60
N VAL A 553 25.15 -14.84 -22.32
CA VAL A 553 26.47 -15.49 -22.50
C VAL A 553 27.53 -14.54 -23.12
N GLU A 554 27.11 -13.56 -23.92
CA GLU A 554 27.99 -12.48 -24.44
C GLU A 554 28.72 -11.72 -23.30
N LEU A 555 28.10 -11.54 -22.13
CA LEU A 555 28.73 -10.91 -20.96
C LEU A 555 29.85 -11.77 -20.38
N ILE A 556 29.73 -13.10 -20.41
CA ILE A 556 30.76 -14.02 -19.93
C ILE A 556 32.02 -13.85 -20.78
N TRP A 557 31.90 -13.85 -22.11
CA TRP A 557 33.04 -13.62 -22.99
C TRP A 557 33.65 -12.22 -22.84
N THR A 558 32.79 -11.19 -22.75
CA THR A 558 33.23 -9.79 -22.63
C THR A 558 33.97 -9.53 -21.31
N PHE A 559 33.52 -10.11 -20.20
CA PHE A 559 34.00 -9.74 -18.86
C PHE A 559 34.79 -10.81 -18.11
N SER A 560 34.84 -12.07 -18.57
CA SER A 560 35.82 -13.04 -18.03
C SER A 560 37.25 -12.71 -18.45
N ARG A 561 37.44 -12.13 -19.65
CA ARG A 561 38.76 -11.84 -20.23
C ARG A 561 39.67 -11.03 -19.31
N TRP A 562 39.22 -9.88 -18.80
CA TRP A 562 40.04 -9.03 -17.93
C TRP A 562 40.37 -9.70 -16.59
N ILE A 563 39.48 -10.56 -16.09
CA ILE A 563 39.69 -11.33 -14.86
C ILE A 563 40.74 -12.41 -15.09
N LEU A 564 40.65 -13.15 -16.19
CA LEU A 564 41.64 -14.17 -16.56
C LEU A 564 43.02 -13.56 -16.86
N GLU A 565 43.08 -12.37 -17.46
CA GLU A 565 44.34 -11.62 -17.66
C GLU A 565 44.99 -11.17 -16.33
N LYS A 566 44.19 -10.90 -15.29
CA LYS A 566 44.66 -10.33 -14.00
C LYS A 566 44.84 -11.37 -12.90
N ASN A 567 43.96 -12.36 -12.83
CA ASN A 567 43.96 -13.44 -11.84
C ASN A 567 43.40 -14.74 -12.47
N PRO A 568 44.24 -15.46 -13.26
CA PRO A 568 43.87 -16.70 -13.92
C PRO A 568 43.17 -17.73 -13.02
N GLU A 569 43.72 -17.95 -11.82
CA GLU A 569 43.30 -19.02 -10.90
C GLU A 569 41.95 -18.75 -10.24
N ARG A 570 41.55 -17.48 -10.10
CA ARG A 570 40.18 -17.12 -9.69
C ARG A 570 39.23 -17.01 -10.87
N GLY A 571 39.68 -16.43 -11.99
CA GLY A 571 38.85 -16.22 -13.17
C GLY A 571 38.30 -17.50 -13.78
N ILE A 572 39.06 -18.60 -13.73
CA ILE A 572 38.62 -19.90 -14.27
C ILE A 572 37.33 -20.41 -13.62
N LYS A 573 37.05 -20.06 -12.35
CA LYS A 573 35.80 -20.43 -11.63
C LYS A 573 34.52 -20.10 -12.41
N ILE A 574 34.54 -19.06 -13.25
CA ILE A 574 33.40 -18.64 -14.11
C ILE A 574 32.97 -19.79 -15.04
N PHE A 575 33.93 -20.59 -15.49
CA PHE A 575 33.75 -21.74 -16.40
C PHE A 575 33.66 -23.08 -15.66
N LEU A 576 34.17 -23.17 -14.42
CA LEU A 576 34.01 -24.33 -13.53
C LEU A 576 32.69 -24.30 -12.72
N THR A 577 31.71 -23.50 -13.15
CA THR A 577 30.39 -23.38 -12.52
C THR A 577 29.38 -24.18 -13.31
N LYS A 578 28.67 -25.13 -12.66
CA LYS A 578 27.60 -25.91 -13.27
C LYS A 578 26.40 -25.01 -13.61
N ARG A 579 25.86 -25.17 -14.83
CA ARG A 579 24.74 -24.39 -15.38
C ARG A 579 23.66 -25.35 -15.89
N GLU A 580 22.39 -24.93 -15.82
CA GLU A 580 21.28 -25.71 -16.40
C GLU A 580 21.44 -25.89 -17.92
N ASN A 581 22.01 -24.87 -18.57
CA ASN A 581 22.39 -24.89 -19.97
C ASN A 581 23.90 -24.60 -20.06
N PRO A 582 24.76 -25.62 -20.21
CA PRO A 582 26.20 -25.42 -20.28
C PRO A 582 26.62 -24.82 -21.63
N ILE A 583 27.62 -23.93 -21.59
CA ILE A 583 28.29 -23.43 -22.80
C ILE A 583 28.98 -24.62 -23.49
N PRO A 584 28.90 -24.76 -24.84
CA PRO A 584 29.56 -25.85 -25.56
C PRO A 584 31.06 -25.94 -25.22
N PRO A 585 31.56 -27.09 -24.74
CA PRO A 585 32.94 -27.23 -24.26
C PRO A 585 34.01 -26.78 -25.25
N LEU A 586 33.83 -27.07 -26.54
CA LEU A 586 34.74 -26.67 -27.62
C LEU A 586 34.94 -25.13 -27.69
N VAL A 587 33.88 -24.35 -27.46
CA VAL A 587 33.93 -22.87 -27.49
C VAL A 587 34.65 -22.33 -26.26
N VAL A 588 34.44 -22.96 -25.09
CA VAL A 588 35.20 -22.62 -23.87
C VAL A 588 36.68 -22.96 -24.03
N GLU A 589 37.02 -24.10 -24.63
CA GLU A 589 38.40 -24.48 -24.92
C GLU A 589 39.10 -23.57 -25.93
N GLU A 590 38.40 -23.13 -26.97
CA GLU A 590 38.90 -22.16 -27.94
C GLU A 590 39.19 -20.82 -27.26
N PHE A 591 38.26 -20.34 -26.41
CA PHE A 591 38.47 -19.12 -25.63
C PHE A 591 39.60 -19.24 -24.60
N LEU A 592 39.71 -20.37 -23.91
CA LEU A 592 40.80 -20.63 -22.95
C LEU A 592 42.17 -20.82 -23.63
N SER A 593 42.21 -21.01 -24.96
CA SER A 593 43.47 -21.14 -25.71
C SER A 593 44.31 -19.86 -25.76
N TYR A 594 43.70 -18.70 -25.51
CA TYR A 594 44.38 -17.41 -25.42
C TYR A 594 45.04 -17.16 -24.05
N PHE A 595 44.99 -18.14 -23.13
CA PHE A 595 45.46 -18.06 -21.75
C PHE A 595 46.39 -19.24 -21.41
N PRO A 596 47.09 -19.25 -20.25
CA PRO A 596 47.98 -20.34 -19.88
C PRO A 596 47.27 -21.70 -19.87
N ASP A 597 47.87 -22.70 -20.52
CA ASP A 597 47.23 -24.00 -20.77
C ASP A 597 46.72 -24.73 -19.51
N LYS A 598 47.33 -24.47 -18.35
CA LYS A 598 46.86 -24.92 -17.02
C LYS A 598 45.34 -24.70 -16.84
N LEU A 599 44.82 -23.56 -17.30
CA LEU A 599 43.38 -23.23 -17.18
C LEU A 599 42.50 -24.13 -18.06
N ARG A 600 42.96 -24.43 -19.27
CA ARG A 600 42.27 -25.34 -20.20
C ARG A 600 42.20 -26.74 -19.61
N PHE A 601 43.29 -27.22 -19.00
CA PHE A 601 43.31 -28.52 -18.32
C PHE A 601 42.46 -28.55 -17.04
N GLN A 602 42.40 -27.47 -16.26
CA GLN A 602 41.45 -27.34 -15.13
C GLN A 602 39.98 -27.41 -15.60
N TYR A 603 39.66 -26.84 -16.76
CA TYR A 603 38.33 -26.97 -17.36
C TYR A 603 38.05 -28.39 -17.85
N ILE A 604 39.01 -29.05 -18.51
CA ILE A 604 38.89 -30.47 -18.92
C ILE A 604 38.73 -31.39 -17.69
N GLU A 605 39.47 -31.14 -16.61
CA GLU A 605 39.32 -31.85 -15.33
C GLU A 605 37.91 -31.68 -14.76
N PHE A 606 37.35 -30.47 -14.78
CA PHE A 606 35.95 -30.23 -14.39
C PHE A 606 34.96 -30.99 -15.27
N LEU A 607 35.16 -31.04 -16.60
CA LEU A 607 34.31 -31.81 -17.51
C LEU A 607 34.33 -33.32 -17.20
N VAL A 608 35.51 -33.86 -16.87
CA VAL A 608 35.72 -35.29 -16.56
C VAL A 608 35.21 -35.64 -15.15
N SER A 609 35.61 -34.88 -14.13
CA SER A 609 35.39 -35.23 -12.72
C SER A 609 34.06 -34.71 -12.16
N VAL A 610 33.55 -33.58 -12.65
CA VAL A 610 32.34 -32.91 -12.12
C VAL A 610 31.14 -33.06 -13.05
N GLU A 611 31.30 -32.76 -14.34
CA GLU A 611 30.22 -32.98 -15.33
C GLU A 611 30.15 -34.41 -15.87
N ARG A 612 31.13 -35.28 -15.53
CA ARG A 612 31.17 -36.71 -15.85
C ARG A 612 30.99 -37.01 -17.35
N THR A 613 31.69 -36.27 -18.20
CA THR A 613 31.64 -36.49 -19.66
C THR A 613 32.19 -37.87 -20.05
N GLU A 614 31.50 -38.54 -20.97
CA GLU A 614 31.91 -39.85 -21.52
C GLU A 614 32.85 -39.72 -22.73
N GLN A 615 33.15 -38.50 -23.18
CA GLN A 615 33.95 -38.28 -24.40
C GLN A 615 35.43 -38.65 -24.17
N ALA A 616 35.85 -39.79 -24.73
CA ALA A 616 37.21 -40.34 -24.61
C ALA A 616 38.34 -39.36 -25.00
N THR A 617 38.06 -38.36 -25.84
CA THR A 617 38.97 -37.29 -26.21
C THR A 617 39.42 -36.45 -25.00
N TYR A 618 38.52 -36.09 -24.09
CA TYR A 618 38.85 -35.32 -22.88
C TYR A 618 39.67 -36.14 -21.89
N HIS A 619 39.25 -37.38 -21.63
CA HIS A 619 39.99 -38.35 -20.80
C HIS A 619 41.43 -38.54 -21.28
N THR A 620 41.61 -38.77 -22.60
CA THR A 620 42.93 -38.95 -23.21
C THR A 620 43.81 -37.70 -23.10
N ARG A 621 43.23 -36.50 -23.29
CA ARG A 621 43.98 -35.23 -23.20
C ARG A 621 44.37 -34.91 -21.76
N LEU A 622 43.50 -35.17 -20.79
CA LEU A 622 43.79 -35.00 -19.36
C LEU A 622 44.88 -35.96 -18.88
N ALA A 623 44.80 -37.24 -19.27
CA ALA A 623 45.82 -38.24 -18.95
C ALA A 623 47.20 -37.85 -19.53
N LYS A 624 47.25 -37.41 -20.80
CA LYS A 624 48.49 -36.91 -21.43
C LYS A 624 49.08 -35.71 -20.68
N TYR A 625 48.24 -34.81 -20.18
CA TYR A 625 48.69 -33.66 -19.38
C TYR A 625 49.24 -34.10 -18.01
N TYR A 626 48.59 -34.99 -17.27
CA TYR A 626 49.13 -35.49 -16.01
C TYR A 626 50.45 -36.25 -16.21
N ILE A 627 50.58 -37.02 -17.29
CA ILE A 627 51.86 -37.64 -17.67
C ILE A 627 52.94 -36.58 -17.96
N SER A 628 52.61 -35.48 -18.64
CA SER A 628 53.60 -34.41 -18.91
C SER A 628 54.01 -33.64 -17.65
N GLN A 629 53.06 -33.38 -16.74
CA GLN A 629 53.35 -32.79 -15.43
C GLN A 629 54.26 -33.71 -14.59
N LEU A 630 53.93 -35.00 -14.48
CA LEU A 630 54.76 -35.98 -13.77
C LEU A 630 56.18 -36.08 -14.38
N LYS A 631 56.30 -36.10 -15.71
CA LYS A 631 57.61 -36.08 -16.40
C LYS A 631 58.42 -34.80 -16.17
N SER A 632 57.77 -33.66 -15.86
CA SER A 632 58.47 -32.42 -15.51
C SER A 632 58.91 -32.34 -14.03
N VAL A 633 58.32 -33.17 -13.17
CA VAL A 633 58.61 -33.22 -11.72
C VAL A 633 59.57 -34.37 -11.37
N LEU A 634 59.56 -35.45 -12.14
CA LEU A 634 60.53 -36.54 -12.02
C LEU A 634 61.89 -36.08 -12.59
N PRO A 635 62.98 -36.04 -11.79
CA PRO A 635 64.31 -35.91 -12.35
C PRO A 635 64.60 -37.11 -13.27
N ILE A 636 65.43 -36.90 -14.30
CA ILE A 636 65.76 -37.93 -15.29
C ILE A 636 66.46 -39.10 -14.59
N VAL A 637 65.71 -40.17 -14.30
CA VAL A 637 66.27 -41.48 -14.01
C VAL A 637 66.58 -42.12 -15.36
N ASN A 638 67.86 -42.37 -15.63
CA ASN A 638 68.30 -43.03 -16.86
C ASN A 638 67.64 -44.40 -16.99
N GLU A 639 67.32 -44.80 -18.24
CA GLU A 639 66.63 -46.05 -18.56
C GLU A 639 67.40 -47.35 -18.15
N ASN A 640 68.65 -47.22 -17.68
CA ASN A 640 69.51 -48.33 -17.29
C ASN A 640 69.20 -48.96 -15.91
N ASP A 641 68.52 -48.24 -15.00
CA ASP A 641 68.31 -48.73 -13.62
C ASP A 641 67.14 -49.74 -13.47
N LEU A 642 66.38 -50.00 -14.53
CA LEU A 642 65.18 -50.85 -14.49
C LEU A 642 65.41 -52.35 -14.78
N ILE A 643 66.62 -52.76 -15.17
CA ILE A 643 66.89 -54.16 -15.59
C ILE A 643 67.09 -55.11 -14.38
N PHE A 644 67.40 -54.59 -13.18
CA PHE A 644 67.75 -55.41 -12.01
C PHE A 644 66.69 -55.49 -10.90
N LYS A 645 65.43 -55.82 -11.25
CA LYS A 645 64.43 -56.23 -10.22
C LYS A 645 63.24 -57.09 -10.65
N ASN A 646 63.32 -57.83 -11.76
CA ASN A 646 62.24 -58.74 -12.18
C ASN A 646 62.72 -60.19 -12.46
N LYS A 647 63.47 -60.75 -11.51
CA LYS A 647 63.63 -62.21 -11.32
C LYS A 647 63.25 -62.56 -9.89
N ASN A 648 61.98 -62.89 -9.68
CA ASN A 648 61.42 -63.90 -8.77
C ASN A 648 59.96 -63.57 -8.48
N ASN A 649 59.05 -64.26 -9.19
CA ASN A 649 57.93 -65.03 -8.62
C ASN A 649 56.99 -65.48 -9.75
N TYR A 650 57.41 -66.54 -10.44
CA TYR A 650 56.47 -67.43 -11.12
C TYR A 650 55.86 -68.35 -10.05
N VAL A 651 54.53 -68.34 -9.91
CA VAL A 651 53.76 -69.50 -9.44
C VAL A 651 52.47 -69.55 -10.27
N ASN A 652 52.27 -70.65 -11.01
CA ASN A 652 51.03 -70.96 -11.74
C ASN A 652 49.87 -71.17 -10.76
N TYR A 653 48.63 -71.10 -11.24
CA TYR A 653 47.76 -72.28 -11.31
C TYR A 653 46.60 -72.02 -12.28
N ASP A 654 46.43 -72.92 -13.25
CA ASP A 654 45.31 -72.98 -14.20
C ASP A 654 44.10 -73.74 -13.60
N ASP A 655 42.96 -73.61 -14.28
CA ASP A 655 41.78 -74.48 -14.29
C ASP A 655 41.06 -74.85 -12.96
N GLN A 656 39.76 -74.53 -12.87
CA GLN A 656 38.70 -75.46 -13.31
C GLN A 656 37.30 -74.81 -13.27
N ASN A 657 36.36 -75.40 -14.03
CA ASN A 657 34.96 -75.02 -14.14
C ASN A 657 34.11 -75.58 -12.98
N ASP A 658 32.90 -75.04 -12.79
CA ASP A 658 31.61 -75.77 -12.85
C ASP A 658 30.52 -75.06 -11.99
N ASP A 659 29.53 -74.50 -12.69
CA ASP A 659 28.06 -74.62 -12.54
C ASP A 659 27.30 -74.58 -11.17
N ASP A 660 26.00 -74.29 -11.34
CA ASP A 660 24.82 -74.52 -10.49
C ASP A 660 24.47 -73.61 -9.29
N ASP A 661 23.53 -72.70 -9.59
CA ASP A 661 22.17 -72.58 -9.02
C ASP A 661 21.85 -72.12 -7.57
N ASP A 662 20.79 -71.28 -7.57
CA ASP A 662 19.68 -71.14 -6.61
C ASP A 662 19.84 -70.56 -5.17
N ASP A 663 19.40 -69.29 -5.10
CA ASP A 663 18.15 -68.89 -4.42
C ASP A 663 18.16 -68.22 -3.02
N GLU A 664 17.33 -67.16 -2.96
CA GLU A 664 16.62 -66.59 -1.80
C GLU A 664 17.26 -66.61 -0.38
N LYS A 665 17.69 -65.42 0.12
CA LYS A 665 16.87 -64.61 1.08
C LYS A 665 17.46 -63.27 1.59
N LYS A 666 16.71 -62.21 1.30
CA LYS A 666 16.21 -61.16 2.23
C LYS A 666 17.17 -60.37 3.15
N LYS A 667 17.31 -59.09 2.79
CA LYS A 667 17.09 -57.89 3.65
C LYS A 667 17.95 -57.73 4.94
N LYS A 668 18.83 -56.71 4.96
CA LYS A 668 18.52 -55.38 5.56
C LYS A 668 19.63 -54.33 5.47
N LYS A 669 19.18 -53.07 5.48
CA LYS A 669 19.85 -51.82 5.91
C LYS A 669 20.96 -51.21 5.04
N LYS A 670 20.50 -50.27 4.20
CA LYS A 670 21.16 -48.98 3.90
C LYS A 670 21.60 -48.22 5.17
N LYS A 671 22.45 -47.21 4.94
CA LYS A 671 22.89 -46.06 5.77
C LYS A 671 24.31 -46.18 6.31
N ASP A 672 25.13 -45.13 6.30
CA ASP A 672 25.06 -43.80 5.63
C ASP A 672 26.49 -43.53 5.06
N TYR A 673 26.74 -42.66 4.09
CA TYR A 673 26.25 -41.29 3.87
C TYR A 673 26.18 -40.89 2.39
N LEU A 674 25.26 -39.95 2.09
CA LEU A 674 25.43 -38.85 1.14
C LEU A 674 24.38 -37.77 1.46
#